data_AF-A0A0F7G9V4-F1
#
_entry.id   AF-A0A0F7G9V4-F1
#
_cell.length_a   1.000
_cell.length_b   1.000
_cell.length_c   1.000
_cell.angle_alpha   90.00
_cell.angle_beta   90.00
_cell.angle_gamma   90.00
#
_symmetry.space_group_name_H-M   'P 1'
#
loop_
_entity.id
_entity.type
_entity.pdbx_description
1 polymer ?
#
loop_
_entity_poly.entity_id
_entity_poly.type
_entity_poly.pdbx_seq_one_letter_code
_entity_poly.pdbx_strand_id
1 'polypeptide(L)'
;MFAVVLFLLCAASSVSASAKSAAAGPRLHNKQLYKFSYTAEVLLDKAKGSKEGGAGYKISSEVNINLVWRDPSSKDDQLIQLAISNVRIDHVSPRSGKKNILQGSTVDSILGKNKLAALTKPFLVHLKNGKTKAFYSYWTEPAVIKNLKRGLASLLQFQLQTGKVVENDISGRCTVQYQAAKDQITRTKILDTCKTSETGFTTHSKVLGVGRKSSSVTVFTLEDGFIRSAVAEETHSLAVNARRSTAAKVVSRQTLVKTGKEAGPLEVAGKDVASVVKSVDGKLAAVGIVAEKVKSKCKGCPTLFEHWQAEQKQLEPASLSKASAPRSFLALIQSIRKASKDEILKVLKSASKTSLPQVVDAVTSSQTPESLDAMIEFLNFTDAKGLVLQERFLYACGFASHPNERMLHALLDISKGKIGSEEIKESVVIIMGALVHKLCLKGGCNLPTVVQVKKMILEGPDSTKVESEVQVYLLALKNSLLPEAIPIFTKYAESEVGSYNTIALTALQRYDVSLLTSEVKRTVNRIYHQTQRIYEKNVRVAAADVILSSNPSYMEVKNLLLSIGNLPHEMNKYMLSKIQDNLRFQLPASKVIRQALKDMVSHNYDRFSKVGSSSAFSGFMARSGDLTSTYSLDILYSGSGILRRSNMNIYGASKDAMLHGLQVAIEAQGLESLIAATPDEGEEDLESFAGMSALLFDVQLRPVTFFKGYSDLMAKMFSMTGDPMNVVKGLILLTDHSEVLQLQSGLKANAEFQGGLAIDISGGMEISLWYRESKTSVNNRGALVVTGNVTVDMDFLRAGMEVSFETEASLDFITTVQFSEYPFLVCMQMDKATFPVREYLTKYEHVSSGKSSQLRKQRRLIVSGSEFPLHQENSNMCKRVFDSSW
;
A
#
# COMPACT_ATOMS: atom_id res chain seq x y z
N MET A 1 26.91 53.69 -34.50
CA MET A 1 26.38 52.38 -34.03
C MET A 1 27.03 51.21 -34.80
N PHE A 2 28.36 51.24 -34.99
CA PHE A 2 29.10 50.21 -35.76
C PHE A 2 30.39 49.73 -35.07
N ALA A 3 30.79 50.35 -33.94
CA ALA A 3 32.00 49.97 -33.18
C ALA A 3 31.76 48.91 -32.09
N VAL A 4 30.49 48.65 -31.71
CA VAL A 4 30.15 47.70 -30.63
C VAL A 4 29.95 46.27 -31.18
N VAL A 5 29.74 46.11 -32.49
CA VAL A 5 29.51 44.79 -33.11
C VAL A 5 30.84 44.04 -33.38
N LEU A 6 31.96 44.75 -33.61
CA LEU A 6 33.26 44.09 -33.83
C LEU A 6 33.88 43.51 -32.56
N PHE A 7 33.63 44.10 -31.38
CA PHE A 7 34.17 43.58 -30.12
C PHE A 7 33.45 42.32 -29.61
N LEU A 8 32.20 42.09 -30.05
CA LEU A 8 31.46 40.86 -29.76
C LEU A 8 31.79 39.69 -30.71
N LEU A 9 32.42 39.97 -31.86
CA LEU A 9 32.84 38.93 -32.81
C LEU A 9 34.25 38.38 -32.55
N CYS A 10 35.13 39.11 -31.84
CA CYS A 10 36.47 38.62 -31.47
C CYS A 10 36.54 37.89 -30.11
N ALA A 11 35.51 37.96 -29.27
CA ALA A 11 35.40 37.13 -28.06
C ALA A 11 34.75 35.74 -28.33
N ALA A 12 34.23 35.52 -29.55
CA ALA A 12 33.61 34.26 -29.96
C ALA A 12 34.57 33.26 -30.63
N SER A 13 35.83 33.65 -30.90
CA SER A 13 36.82 32.80 -31.59
C SER A 13 37.88 32.17 -30.66
N SER A 14 37.72 32.27 -29.34
CA SER A 14 38.61 31.63 -28.37
C SER A 14 37.85 30.81 -27.32
N VAL A 15 36.71 30.23 -27.70
CA VAL A 15 36.29 28.96 -27.10
C VAL A 15 37.00 27.89 -27.91
N SER A 16 38.29 27.70 -27.62
CA SER A 16 38.94 26.43 -27.90
C SER A 16 38.00 25.36 -27.37
N ALA A 17 37.42 24.57 -28.28
CA ALA A 17 36.76 23.34 -27.95
C ALA A 17 37.81 22.52 -27.19
N SER A 18 37.79 22.64 -25.86
CA SER A 18 38.40 21.66 -24.98
C SER A 18 37.62 20.41 -25.29
N ALA A 19 38.13 19.64 -26.26
CA ALA A 19 37.75 18.26 -26.47
C ALA A 19 37.68 17.67 -25.06
N LYS A 20 36.47 17.34 -24.59
CA LYS A 20 36.31 16.53 -23.39
C LYS A 20 37.20 15.33 -23.65
N SER A 21 38.36 15.26 -22.99
CA SER A 21 39.24 14.10 -23.09
C SER A 21 38.33 12.91 -22.82
N ALA A 22 38.08 12.06 -23.81
CA ALA A 22 37.23 10.91 -23.63
C ALA A 22 37.78 10.16 -22.40
N ALA A 23 36.96 9.99 -21.36
CA ALA A 23 37.42 9.45 -20.10
C ALA A 23 38.08 8.09 -20.36
N ALA A 24 39.38 7.99 -20.14
CA ALA A 24 40.13 6.76 -20.36
C ALA A 24 39.66 5.70 -19.35
N GLY A 25 39.51 4.47 -19.83
CA GLY A 25 39.12 3.31 -19.03
C GLY A 25 40.30 2.46 -18.57
N PRO A 26 40.06 1.35 -17.84
CA PRO A 26 41.07 0.34 -17.60
C PRO A 26 41.70 -0.15 -18.91
N ARG A 27 43.02 -0.29 -18.96
CA ARG A 27 43.74 -0.87 -20.10
C ARG A 27 44.50 -2.11 -19.66
N LEU A 28 44.27 -3.23 -20.34
CA LEU A 28 45.04 -4.45 -20.10
C LEU A 28 46.38 -4.39 -20.85
N HIS A 29 47.40 -4.99 -20.28
CA HIS A 29 48.70 -5.08 -20.93
C HIS A 29 48.69 -6.20 -21.97
N ASN A 30 49.40 -5.96 -23.07
CA ASN A 30 49.54 -6.92 -24.15
C ASN A 30 50.28 -8.17 -23.66
N LYS A 31 49.92 -9.35 -24.18
CA LYS A 31 50.56 -10.65 -23.85
C LYS A 31 50.57 -10.98 -22.35
N GLN A 32 49.58 -10.52 -21.59
CA GLN A 32 49.48 -10.80 -20.16
C GLN A 32 48.15 -11.44 -19.79
N LEU A 33 48.24 -12.43 -18.91
CA LEU A 33 47.12 -13.09 -18.25
C LEU A 33 47.09 -12.63 -16.80
N TYR A 34 45.99 -12.02 -16.38
CA TYR A 34 45.76 -11.63 -15.00
C TYR A 34 44.93 -12.68 -14.29
N LYS A 35 45.40 -13.13 -13.13
CA LYS A 35 44.66 -14.06 -12.26
C LYS A 35 43.99 -13.27 -11.15
N PHE A 36 42.70 -13.53 -10.94
CA PHE A 36 41.91 -12.93 -9.89
C PHE A 36 41.22 -13.99 -9.04
N SER A 37 41.08 -13.71 -7.75
CA SER A 37 40.07 -14.35 -6.90
C SER A 37 38.80 -13.52 -6.97
N TYR A 38 37.66 -14.17 -7.22
CA TYR A 38 36.35 -13.54 -7.27
C TYR A 38 35.40 -14.21 -6.28
N THR A 39 34.72 -13.40 -5.48
CA THR A 39 33.64 -13.86 -4.59
C THR A 39 32.40 -13.01 -4.78
N ALA A 40 31.24 -13.64 -4.93
CA ALA A 40 29.93 -13.02 -4.90
C ALA A 40 29.10 -13.65 -3.78
N GLU A 41 28.67 -12.86 -2.82
CA GLU A 41 27.84 -13.31 -1.70
C GLU A 41 26.54 -12.51 -1.61
N VAL A 42 25.52 -13.16 -1.07
CA VAL A 42 24.23 -12.56 -0.78
C VAL A 42 23.77 -12.96 0.60
N LEU A 43 23.32 -12.00 1.39
CA LEU A 43 22.86 -12.18 2.74
C LEU A 43 21.46 -11.56 2.90
N LEU A 44 20.54 -12.38 3.41
CA LEU A 44 19.18 -12.01 3.79
C LEU A 44 19.10 -11.99 5.32
N ASP A 45 18.81 -10.83 5.89
CA ASP A 45 18.63 -10.70 7.33
C ASP A 45 17.59 -9.63 7.72
N LYS A 46 17.25 -9.55 9.01
CA LYS A 46 16.50 -8.45 9.58
C LYS A 46 17.25 -7.13 9.37
N ALA A 47 16.51 -6.03 9.23
CA ALA A 47 17.10 -4.70 9.05
C ALA A 47 18.08 -4.29 10.17
N LYS A 48 17.84 -4.71 11.42
CA LYS A 48 18.73 -4.47 12.57
C LYS A 48 19.81 -5.56 12.76
N GLY A 49 19.93 -6.50 11.83
CA GLY A 49 20.76 -7.70 11.97
C GLY A 49 20.18 -8.70 12.98
N SER A 50 20.73 -9.92 12.97
CA SER A 50 20.37 -10.97 13.91
C SER A 50 21.60 -11.66 14.50
N LYS A 51 21.49 -12.11 15.77
CA LYS A 51 22.59 -12.80 16.46
C LYS A 51 22.97 -14.17 15.85
N GLU A 52 22.12 -14.74 15.01
CA GLU A 52 22.28 -16.10 14.44
C GLU A 52 22.80 -16.10 12.99
N GLY A 53 23.15 -14.92 12.46
CA GLY A 53 23.53 -14.74 11.06
C GLY A 53 22.33 -14.74 10.11
N GLY A 54 22.53 -14.24 8.89
CA GLY A 54 21.52 -14.22 7.84
C GLY A 54 21.40 -15.56 7.10
N ALA A 55 20.45 -15.64 6.18
CA ALA A 55 20.38 -16.72 5.19
C ALA A 55 21.03 -16.28 3.88
N GLY A 56 21.75 -17.17 3.20
CA GLY A 56 22.35 -16.84 1.92
C GLY A 56 23.60 -17.65 1.59
N TYR A 57 24.15 -17.38 0.41
CA TYR A 57 25.24 -18.15 -0.17
C TYR A 57 26.38 -17.26 -0.66
N LYS A 58 27.57 -17.85 -0.67
CA LYS A 58 28.79 -17.28 -1.21
C LYS A 58 29.28 -18.18 -2.34
N ILE A 59 29.47 -17.59 -3.51
CA ILE A 59 30.13 -18.24 -4.65
C ILE A 59 31.53 -17.67 -4.72
N SER A 60 32.54 -18.53 -4.65
CA SER A 60 33.93 -18.16 -4.86
C SER A 60 34.49 -18.86 -6.08
N SER A 61 35.43 -18.23 -6.77
CA SER A 61 36.03 -18.73 -7.99
C SER A 61 37.36 -18.04 -8.27
N GLU A 62 38.12 -18.62 -9.19
CA GLU A 62 39.23 -17.95 -9.85
C GLU A 62 38.79 -17.43 -11.21
N VAL A 63 39.31 -16.27 -11.60
CA VAL A 63 38.98 -15.62 -12.86
C VAL A 63 40.28 -15.25 -13.56
N ASN A 64 40.43 -15.76 -14.78
CA ASN A 64 41.51 -15.39 -15.67
C ASN A 64 41.00 -14.32 -16.65
N ILE A 65 41.76 -13.23 -16.79
CA ILE A 65 41.43 -12.13 -17.70
C ILE A 65 42.63 -11.81 -18.59
N ASN A 66 42.42 -11.80 -19.90
CA ASN A 66 43.43 -11.42 -20.89
C ASN A 66 42.84 -10.57 -22.01
N LEU A 67 43.72 -9.81 -22.66
CA LEU A 67 43.41 -9.09 -23.90
C LEU A 67 43.34 -10.09 -25.06
N VAL A 68 42.27 -10.01 -25.87
CA VAL A 68 42.10 -10.81 -27.09
C VAL A 68 42.40 -9.98 -28.32
N TRP A 69 41.93 -8.73 -28.33
CA TRP A 69 42.12 -7.81 -29.45
C TRP A 69 42.08 -6.37 -28.96
N ARG A 70 42.83 -5.51 -29.64
CA ARG A 70 42.80 -4.06 -29.46
C ARG A 70 42.68 -3.41 -30.82
N ASP A 71 41.86 -2.37 -30.89
CA ASP A 71 41.69 -1.62 -32.12
C ASP A 71 43.00 -0.94 -32.53
N PRO A 72 43.46 -1.10 -33.79
CA PRO A 72 44.69 -0.46 -34.27
C PRO A 72 44.63 1.07 -34.27
N SER A 73 43.43 1.65 -34.39
CA SER A 73 43.18 3.09 -34.42
C SER A 73 42.92 3.70 -33.03
N SER A 74 42.53 2.89 -32.04
CA SER A 74 42.22 3.38 -30.69
C SER A 74 42.67 2.40 -29.59
N LYS A 75 43.58 2.86 -28.73
CA LYS A 75 44.06 2.07 -27.58
C LYS A 75 43.01 1.85 -26.49
N ASP A 76 41.93 2.63 -26.49
CA ASP A 76 40.82 2.55 -25.52
C ASP A 76 39.66 1.65 -25.99
N ASP A 77 39.78 1.05 -27.17
CA ASP A 77 38.83 0.10 -27.74
C ASP A 77 39.46 -1.31 -27.72
N GLN A 78 38.97 -2.17 -26.84
CA GLN A 78 39.59 -3.47 -26.54
C GLN A 78 38.54 -4.56 -26.30
N LEU A 79 38.88 -5.78 -26.74
CA LEU A 79 38.13 -7.00 -26.49
C LEU A 79 38.92 -7.85 -25.50
N ILE A 80 38.29 -8.16 -24.37
CA ILE A 80 38.90 -8.98 -23.32
C ILE A 80 38.14 -10.30 -23.19
N GLN A 81 38.86 -11.34 -22.79
CA GLN A 81 38.31 -12.64 -22.45
C GLN A 81 38.36 -12.85 -20.95
N LEU A 82 37.29 -13.42 -20.41
CA LEU A 82 37.21 -13.87 -19.04
C LEU A 82 36.92 -15.38 -19.03
N ALA A 83 37.62 -16.11 -18.18
CA ALA A 83 37.37 -17.52 -17.92
C ALA A 83 37.28 -17.76 -16.41
N ILE A 84 36.20 -18.41 -15.97
CA ILE A 84 35.94 -18.74 -14.56
C ILE A 84 36.38 -20.18 -14.31
N SER A 85 37.14 -20.41 -13.25
CA SER A 85 37.61 -21.73 -12.81
C SER A 85 37.47 -21.89 -11.30
N ASN A 86 37.68 -23.11 -10.80
CA ASN A 86 37.75 -23.41 -9.36
C ASN A 86 36.56 -22.87 -8.55
N VAL A 87 35.35 -23.00 -9.12
CA VAL A 87 34.11 -22.54 -8.48
C VAL A 87 33.88 -23.33 -7.19
N ARG A 88 33.52 -22.64 -6.11
CA ARG A 88 33.11 -23.20 -4.82
C ARG A 88 31.86 -22.47 -4.33
N ILE A 89 31.01 -23.18 -3.60
CA ILE A 89 29.81 -22.62 -2.99
C ILE A 89 29.82 -22.92 -1.50
N ASP A 90 29.71 -21.85 -0.72
CA ASP A 90 29.70 -21.91 0.74
C ASP A 90 28.48 -21.16 1.30
N HIS A 91 28.17 -21.41 2.56
CA HIS A 91 27.24 -20.57 3.31
C HIS A 91 27.90 -19.22 3.65
N VAL A 92 27.13 -18.13 3.60
CA VAL A 92 27.65 -16.82 4.07
C VAL A 92 27.81 -16.80 5.58
N SER A 93 26.88 -17.41 6.30
CA SER A 93 26.96 -17.56 7.76
C SER A 93 27.44 -18.96 8.12
N PRO A 94 28.45 -19.12 9.01
CA PRO A 94 28.92 -20.44 9.43
C PRO A 94 27.78 -21.31 9.98
N ARG A 95 27.67 -22.56 9.53
CA ARG A 95 26.69 -23.54 10.02
C ARG A 95 27.39 -24.75 10.61
N SER A 96 27.01 -25.15 11.82
CA SER A 96 27.56 -26.34 12.50
C SER A 96 26.82 -27.62 12.14
N GLY A 97 27.57 -28.71 11.87
CA GLY A 97 27.07 -30.08 11.77
C GLY A 97 25.92 -30.29 10.77
N LYS A 98 24.88 -31.05 11.18
CA LYS A 98 23.71 -31.45 10.34
C LYS A 98 22.92 -30.30 9.68
N LYS A 99 23.15 -29.04 10.06
CA LYS A 99 22.48 -27.86 9.48
C LYS A 99 23.19 -27.28 8.24
N ASN A 100 24.38 -27.77 7.92
CA ASN A 100 25.11 -27.39 6.71
C ASN A 100 24.61 -28.25 5.53
N ILE A 101 23.67 -27.71 4.75
CA ILE A 101 23.10 -28.39 3.57
C ILE A 101 24.13 -28.60 2.45
N LEU A 102 25.24 -27.87 2.48
CA LEU A 102 26.33 -27.99 1.52
C LEU A 102 27.38 -29.01 1.97
N GLN A 103 27.35 -29.50 3.22
CA GLN A 103 28.31 -30.47 3.71
C GLN A 103 28.27 -31.77 2.88
N GLY A 104 29.45 -32.20 2.41
CA GLY A 104 29.63 -33.38 1.56
C GLY A 104 29.05 -33.25 0.14
N SER A 105 28.59 -32.05 -0.26
CA SER A 105 28.07 -31.80 -1.61
C SER A 105 29.17 -31.20 -2.49
N THR A 106 29.37 -31.75 -3.69
CA THR A 106 30.28 -31.16 -4.67
C THR A 106 29.56 -30.06 -5.46
N VAL A 107 30.32 -29.16 -6.10
CA VAL A 107 29.74 -28.12 -6.95
C VAL A 107 28.94 -28.73 -8.11
N ASP A 108 29.43 -29.83 -8.67
CA ASP A 108 28.73 -30.62 -9.69
C ASP A 108 27.36 -31.13 -9.22
N SER A 109 27.24 -31.56 -7.96
CA SER A 109 25.96 -32.05 -7.42
C SER A 109 24.97 -30.93 -7.11
N ILE A 110 25.46 -29.70 -6.90
CA ILE A 110 24.64 -28.52 -6.63
C ILE A 110 24.18 -27.88 -7.96
N LEU A 111 25.10 -27.46 -8.83
CA LEU A 111 24.75 -26.78 -10.08
C LEU A 111 24.25 -27.75 -11.16
N GLY A 112 24.72 -29.00 -11.12
CA GLY A 112 24.62 -29.93 -12.23
C GLY A 112 25.70 -29.69 -13.30
N LYS A 113 26.13 -30.77 -13.97
CA LYS A 113 27.22 -30.77 -14.96
C LYS A 113 27.05 -29.70 -16.05
N ASN A 114 25.83 -29.56 -16.58
CA ASN A 114 25.56 -28.62 -17.68
C ASN A 114 25.73 -27.14 -17.26
N LYS A 115 25.25 -26.78 -16.06
CA LYS A 115 25.34 -25.39 -15.57
C LYS A 115 26.76 -25.03 -15.14
N LEU A 116 27.49 -25.98 -14.54
CA LEU A 116 28.90 -25.76 -14.21
C LEU A 116 29.73 -25.58 -15.47
N ALA A 117 29.56 -26.45 -16.48
CA ALA A 117 30.24 -26.31 -17.77
C ALA A 117 29.89 -24.99 -18.47
N ALA A 118 28.64 -24.54 -18.37
CA ALA A 118 28.24 -23.22 -18.86
C ALA A 118 28.93 -22.08 -18.09
N LEU A 119 29.05 -22.17 -16.76
CA LEU A 119 29.67 -21.13 -15.94
C LEU A 119 31.17 -20.99 -16.23
N THR A 120 31.87 -22.10 -16.44
CA THR A 120 33.32 -22.13 -16.68
C THR A 120 33.71 -21.85 -18.13
N LYS A 121 32.75 -21.90 -19.07
CA LYS A 121 32.99 -21.50 -20.47
C LYS A 121 33.44 -20.04 -20.57
N PRO A 122 34.54 -19.75 -21.29
CA PRO A 122 35.01 -18.39 -21.50
C PRO A 122 33.96 -17.50 -22.18
N PHE A 123 34.02 -16.21 -21.90
CA PHE A 123 33.15 -15.20 -22.50
C PHE A 123 33.94 -13.92 -22.77
N LEU A 124 33.41 -13.06 -23.65
CA LEU A 124 34.13 -11.87 -24.11
C LEU A 124 33.37 -10.60 -23.73
N VAL A 125 34.13 -9.55 -23.39
CA VAL A 125 33.61 -8.22 -23.10
C VAL A 125 34.32 -7.21 -23.98
N HIS A 126 33.55 -6.45 -24.74
CA HIS A 126 34.04 -5.35 -25.56
C HIS A 126 33.95 -4.06 -24.75
N LEU A 127 35.11 -3.51 -24.39
CA LEU A 127 35.25 -2.28 -23.64
C LEU A 127 35.71 -1.15 -24.56
N LYS A 128 34.96 -0.05 -24.57
CA LYS A 128 35.31 1.18 -25.28
C LYS A 128 35.30 2.34 -24.30
N ASN A 129 36.43 3.02 -24.13
CA ASN A 129 36.62 4.08 -23.13
C ASN A 129 36.22 3.62 -21.71
N GLY A 130 36.55 2.37 -21.37
CA GLY A 130 36.20 1.77 -20.07
C GLY A 130 34.73 1.42 -19.86
N LYS A 131 33.89 1.58 -20.89
CA LYS A 131 32.46 1.23 -20.84
C LYS A 131 32.18 -0.01 -21.67
N THR A 132 31.26 -0.84 -21.21
CA THR A 132 30.84 -2.05 -21.93
C THR A 132 30.04 -1.66 -23.17
N LYS A 133 30.60 -1.92 -24.34
CA LYS A 133 29.93 -1.72 -25.62
C LYS A 133 29.14 -2.96 -26.03
N ALA A 134 29.69 -4.16 -25.80
CA ALA A 134 29.03 -5.43 -26.05
C ALA A 134 29.52 -6.52 -25.08
N PHE A 135 28.64 -7.49 -24.84
CA PHE A 135 28.91 -8.68 -24.03
C PHE A 135 28.59 -9.92 -24.86
N TYR A 136 29.56 -10.81 -25.00
CA TYR A 136 29.46 -12.00 -25.85
C TYR A 136 29.51 -13.27 -25.02
N SER A 137 28.51 -14.12 -25.20
CA SER A 137 28.35 -15.41 -24.53
C SER A 137 27.60 -16.36 -25.47
N TYR A 138 27.47 -17.63 -25.08
CA TYR A 138 26.80 -18.65 -25.87
C TYR A 138 25.28 -18.58 -25.65
N TRP A 139 24.51 -18.54 -26.74
CA TRP A 139 23.04 -18.45 -26.70
C TRP A 139 22.37 -19.56 -25.89
N THR A 140 22.94 -20.77 -25.91
CA THR A 140 22.41 -21.96 -25.24
C THR A 140 22.66 -21.97 -23.73
N GLU A 141 23.41 -21.01 -23.19
CA GLU A 141 23.64 -20.91 -21.74
C GLU A 141 22.37 -20.49 -20.99
N PRO A 142 22.10 -21.05 -19.81
CA PRO A 142 20.98 -20.62 -18.98
C PRO A 142 21.09 -19.14 -18.59
N ALA A 143 19.96 -18.44 -18.54
CA ALA A 143 19.89 -17.01 -18.20
C ALA A 143 20.55 -16.68 -16.84
N VAL A 144 20.35 -17.53 -15.82
CA VAL A 144 21.00 -17.38 -14.49
C VAL A 144 22.54 -17.35 -14.61
N ILE A 145 23.10 -18.23 -15.44
CA ILE A 145 24.56 -18.32 -15.63
C ILE A 145 25.08 -17.10 -16.39
N LYS A 146 24.38 -16.69 -17.45
CA LYS A 146 24.72 -15.44 -18.17
C LYS A 146 24.65 -14.22 -17.26
N ASN A 147 23.67 -14.14 -16.37
CA ASN A 147 23.54 -13.02 -15.42
C ASN A 147 24.70 -13.00 -14.40
N LEU A 148 25.16 -14.15 -13.90
CA LEU A 148 26.36 -14.22 -13.06
C LEU A 148 27.62 -13.73 -13.79
N LYS A 149 27.81 -14.15 -15.05
CA LYS A 149 28.91 -13.67 -15.91
C LYS A 149 28.84 -12.17 -16.17
N ARG A 150 27.63 -11.63 -16.43
CA ARG A 150 27.37 -10.20 -16.57
C ARG A 150 27.67 -9.42 -15.29
N GLY A 151 27.35 -9.97 -14.12
CA GLY A 151 27.67 -9.36 -12.82
C GLY A 151 29.17 -9.19 -12.60
N LEU A 152 29.97 -10.21 -12.96
CA LEU A 152 31.43 -10.13 -12.98
C LEU A 152 31.93 -9.13 -14.03
N ALA A 153 31.42 -9.19 -15.26
CA ALA A 153 31.80 -8.27 -16.34
C ALA A 153 31.53 -6.79 -15.98
N SER A 154 30.44 -6.52 -15.25
CA SER A 154 30.04 -5.17 -14.82
C SER A 154 31.01 -4.53 -13.81
N LEU A 155 31.87 -5.33 -13.16
CA LEU A 155 32.96 -4.81 -12.32
C LEU A 155 34.13 -4.26 -13.16
N LEU A 156 34.27 -4.67 -14.41
CA LEU A 156 35.35 -4.19 -15.29
C LEU A 156 35.00 -2.86 -15.97
N GLN A 157 33.76 -2.40 -15.83
CA GLN A 157 33.30 -1.12 -16.32
C GLN A 157 33.50 -0.03 -15.26
N PHE A 158 34.50 0.83 -15.44
CA PHE A 158 34.72 2.00 -14.60
C PHE A 158 35.44 3.11 -15.38
N GLN A 159 35.45 4.32 -14.82
CA GLN A 159 36.19 5.46 -15.37
C GLN A 159 37.16 6.01 -14.33
N LEU A 160 38.28 6.55 -14.81
CA LEU A 160 39.32 7.13 -13.98
C LEU A 160 39.03 8.56 -13.51
N GLN A 161 38.03 9.22 -14.10
CA GLN A 161 37.70 10.63 -13.83
C GLN A 161 36.44 10.75 -12.96
N THR A 162 36.47 11.73 -12.04
CA THR A 162 35.30 12.14 -11.26
C THR A 162 34.22 12.70 -12.17
N GLY A 163 32.97 12.28 -11.96
CA GLY A 163 31.85 12.78 -12.76
C GLY A 163 30.59 11.93 -12.63
N LYS A 164 29.47 12.46 -13.12
CA LYS A 164 28.21 11.73 -13.26
C LYS A 164 28.00 11.31 -14.70
N VAL A 165 27.68 10.04 -14.93
CA VAL A 165 27.45 9.47 -16.25
C VAL A 165 26.29 8.50 -16.21
N VAL A 166 25.67 8.25 -17.37
CA VAL A 166 24.66 7.19 -17.51
C VAL A 166 25.34 5.96 -18.09
N GLU A 167 25.15 4.83 -17.42
CA GLU A 167 25.78 3.56 -17.77
C GLU A 167 24.75 2.46 -17.94
N ASN A 168 25.06 1.52 -18.85
CA ASN A 168 24.35 0.27 -18.96
C ASN A 168 25.23 -0.82 -18.35
N ASP A 169 24.69 -1.56 -17.39
CA ASP A 169 25.31 -2.76 -16.84
C ASP A 169 24.24 -3.79 -16.49
N ILE A 170 24.59 -4.81 -15.69
CA ILE A 170 23.65 -5.83 -15.24
C ILE A 170 22.38 -5.25 -14.58
N SER A 171 22.48 -4.11 -13.88
CA SER A 171 21.34 -3.46 -13.22
C SER A 171 20.47 -2.63 -14.19
N GLY A 172 20.76 -2.65 -15.49
CA GLY A 172 20.07 -1.87 -16.49
C GLY A 172 20.74 -0.52 -16.77
N ARG A 173 19.93 0.46 -17.20
CA ARG A 173 20.40 1.81 -17.53
C ARG A 173 20.28 2.72 -16.30
N CYS A 174 21.40 3.08 -15.68
CA CYS A 174 21.44 3.79 -14.40
C CYS A 174 22.32 5.05 -14.46
N THR A 175 22.00 6.04 -13.63
CA THR A 175 22.94 7.15 -13.34
C THR A 175 23.96 6.71 -12.31
N VAL A 176 25.23 6.95 -12.62
CA VAL A 176 26.38 6.55 -11.81
C VAL A 176 27.24 7.77 -11.53
N GLN A 177 27.69 7.90 -10.28
CA GLN A 177 28.61 8.93 -9.84
C GLN A 177 29.96 8.30 -9.50
N TYR A 178 31.03 8.84 -10.10
CA TYR A 178 32.40 8.47 -9.80
C TYR A 178 33.08 9.56 -9.00
N GLN A 179 33.85 9.14 -8.01
CA GLN A 179 34.78 9.96 -7.24
C GLN A 179 36.16 9.30 -7.34
N ALA A 180 37.08 9.96 -8.05
CA ALA A 180 38.45 9.50 -8.20
C ALA A 180 39.34 10.14 -7.12
N ALA A 181 40.10 9.31 -6.42
CA ALA A 181 41.18 9.67 -5.51
C ALA A 181 42.48 9.01 -6.00
N LYS A 182 43.61 9.29 -5.34
CA LYS A 182 44.89 8.65 -5.68
C LYS A 182 44.77 7.14 -5.51
N ASP A 183 44.95 6.39 -6.60
CA ASP A 183 44.90 4.93 -6.68
C ASP A 183 43.59 4.27 -6.19
N GLN A 184 42.52 5.06 -6.03
CA GLN A 184 41.22 4.60 -5.58
C GLN A 184 40.09 5.29 -6.34
N ILE A 185 39.07 4.54 -6.74
CA ILE A 185 37.88 5.09 -7.41
C ILE A 185 36.65 4.54 -6.70
N THR A 186 35.77 5.44 -6.29
CA THR A 186 34.46 5.09 -5.73
C THR A 186 33.38 5.33 -6.78
N ARG A 187 32.63 4.29 -7.10
CA ARG A 187 31.47 4.30 -7.99
C ARG A 187 30.21 4.13 -7.17
N THR A 188 29.34 5.13 -7.16
CA THR A 188 28.04 5.08 -6.51
C THR A 188 26.94 5.05 -7.55
N LYS A 189 26.10 4.02 -7.53
CA LYS A 189 24.96 3.88 -8.44
C LYS A 189 23.70 4.44 -7.78
N ILE A 190 23.01 5.34 -8.49
CA ILE A 190 21.73 5.91 -8.04
C ILE A 190 20.61 4.96 -8.49
N LEU A 191 20.30 3.97 -7.65
CA LEU A 191 19.40 2.86 -7.99
C LEU A 191 17.99 3.30 -8.39
N ASP A 192 17.48 4.41 -7.86
CA ASP A 192 16.17 4.95 -8.23
C ASP A 192 16.10 5.45 -9.69
N THR A 193 17.24 5.66 -10.35
CA THR A 193 17.31 6.07 -11.77
C THR A 193 17.44 4.88 -12.72
N CYS A 194 17.61 3.66 -12.21
CA CYS A 194 17.81 2.47 -13.00
C CYS A 194 16.53 2.06 -13.74
N LYS A 195 16.62 1.93 -15.06
CA LYS A 195 15.52 1.39 -15.88
C LYS A 195 15.74 -0.11 -16.15
N THR A 196 14.86 -0.95 -15.62
CA THR A 196 14.83 -2.41 -15.85
C THR A 196 13.53 -2.82 -16.54
N SER A 197 13.49 -4.02 -17.11
CA SER A 197 12.32 -4.55 -17.84
C SER A 197 11.34 -5.32 -16.95
N GLU A 198 11.63 -5.47 -15.66
CA GLU A 198 10.78 -6.18 -14.70
C GLU A 198 9.84 -5.21 -13.99
N THR A 199 8.58 -5.62 -13.87
CA THR A 199 7.49 -4.84 -13.30
C THR A 199 7.26 -5.27 -11.87
N GLY A 200 7.27 -4.30 -10.96
CA GLY A 200 6.72 -4.46 -9.61
C GLY A 200 5.44 -3.65 -9.45
N PHE A 201 4.78 -3.82 -8.32
CA PHE A 201 3.66 -2.97 -7.93
C PHE A 201 3.74 -2.64 -6.45
N THR A 202 3.13 -1.52 -6.08
CA THR A 202 2.99 -1.11 -4.69
C THR A 202 1.69 -0.33 -4.52
N THR A 203 1.14 -0.36 -3.31
CA THR A 203 -0.04 0.45 -2.96
C THR A 203 0.26 1.95 -3.02
N HIS A 204 -0.77 2.74 -3.34
CA HIS A 204 -0.71 4.19 -3.35
C HIS A 204 -0.72 4.79 -1.93
N SER A 205 -1.30 4.08 -0.96
CA SER A 205 -1.34 4.53 0.44
C SER A 205 0.05 4.49 1.04
N LYS A 206 0.56 5.65 1.47
CA LYS A 206 1.85 5.73 2.16
C LYS A 206 1.82 5.00 3.51
N VAL A 207 0.69 5.01 4.22
CA VAL A 207 0.54 4.33 5.53
C VAL A 207 0.60 2.81 5.36
N LEU A 208 -0.15 2.27 4.40
CA LEU A 208 -0.18 0.82 4.10
C LEU A 208 0.97 0.36 3.20
N GLY A 209 1.84 1.29 2.80
CA GLY A 209 2.95 1.06 1.86
C GLY A 209 4.19 0.44 2.49
N VAL A 210 5.14 0.11 1.62
CA VAL A 210 6.47 -0.41 2.00
C VAL A 210 7.52 0.64 1.66
N GLY A 211 8.26 1.07 2.66
CA GLY A 211 9.40 1.96 2.49
C GLY A 211 10.63 1.19 2.05
N ARG A 212 11.33 1.70 1.03
CA ARG A 212 12.59 1.16 0.50
C ARG A 212 13.75 2.12 0.79
N LYS A 213 14.89 1.57 1.19
CA LYS A 213 16.19 2.27 1.18
C LYS A 213 17.21 1.38 0.49
N SER A 214 17.87 1.91 -0.53
CA SER A 214 18.83 1.15 -1.32
C SER A 214 20.12 1.91 -1.55
N SER A 215 21.24 1.18 -1.58
CA SER A 215 22.56 1.74 -1.86
C SER A 215 23.38 0.75 -2.68
N SER A 216 24.11 1.21 -3.69
CA SER A 216 25.09 0.39 -4.40
C SER A 216 26.38 1.19 -4.57
N VAL A 217 27.45 0.70 -3.95
CA VAL A 217 28.76 1.34 -3.93
C VAL A 217 29.81 0.32 -4.34
N THR A 218 30.63 0.66 -5.32
CA THR A 218 31.82 -0.11 -5.70
C THR A 218 33.07 0.71 -5.44
N VAL A 219 34.02 0.15 -4.70
CA VAL A 219 35.34 0.75 -4.46
C VAL A 219 36.37 -0.04 -5.24
N PHE A 220 37.06 0.63 -6.15
CA PHE A 220 38.16 0.10 -6.93
C PHE A 220 39.48 0.59 -6.35
N THR A 221 40.42 -0.31 -6.13
CA THR A 221 41.82 0.01 -5.83
C THR A 221 42.66 -0.34 -7.04
N LEU A 222 43.48 0.61 -7.49
CA LEU A 222 44.29 0.46 -8.68
C LEU A 222 45.76 0.18 -8.34
N GLU A 223 46.43 -0.53 -9.24
CA GLU A 223 47.89 -0.74 -9.27
C GLU A 223 48.31 -0.65 -10.73
N ASP A 224 49.25 0.24 -11.05
CA ASP A 224 49.69 0.54 -12.41
C ASP A 224 48.53 0.89 -13.38
N GLY A 225 47.52 1.62 -12.88
CA GLY A 225 46.35 2.02 -13.67
C GLY A 225 45.37 0.88 -14.01
N PHE A 226 45.54 -0.32 -13.43
CA PHE A 226 44.64 -1.45 -13.58
C PHE A 226 44.08 -1.93 -12.23
N ILE A 227 43.02 -2.75 -12.24
CA ILE A 227 42.35 -3.21 -11.01
C ILE A 227 43.30 -4.10 -10.21
N ARG A 228 43.67 -3.65 -9.00
CA ARG A 228 44.21 -4.52 -7.94
C ARG A 228 43.09 -5.19 -7.17
N SER A 229 42.07 -4.42 -6.80
CA SER A 229 40.84 -4.96 -6.22
C SER A 229 39.60 -4.14 -6.57
N ALA A 230 38.45 -4.80 -6.59
CA ALA A 230 37.14 -4.18 -6.69
C ALA A 230 36.22 -4.79 -5.63
N VAL A 231 35.69 -3.95 -4.73
CA VAL A 231 34.73 -4.36 -3.70
C VAL A 231 33.42 -3.63 -3.94
N ALA A 232 32.39 -4.36 -4.34
CA ALA A 232 31.04 -3.83 -4.50
C ALA A 232 30.18 -4.28 -3.33
N GLU A 233 29.44 -3.36 -2.74
CA GLU A 233 28.41 -3.63 -1.74
C GLU A 233 27.11 -2.96 -2.18
N GLU A 234 26.06 -3.77 -2.28
CA GLU A 234 24.71 -3.36 -2.59
C GLU A 234 23.78 -3.76 -1.45
N THR A 235 22.98 -2.82 -0.96
CA THR A 235 22.03 -3.06 0.12
C THR A 235 20.64 -2.60 -0.27
N HIS A 236 19.64 -3.39 0.11
CA HIS A 236 18.22 -3.04 0.00
C HIS A 236 17.55 -3.32 1.34
N SER A 237 16.97 -2.31 1.95
CA SER A 237 16.17 -2.43 3.18
C SER A 237 14.73 -2.08 2.87
N LEU A 238 13.83 -3.04 3.10
CA LEU A 238 12.40 -2.93 2.87
C LEU A 238 11.69 -3.06 4.22
N ALA A 239 10.74 -2.18 4.50
CA ALA A 239 9.98 -2.19 5.76
C ALA A 239 8.55 -1.70 5.54
N VAL A 240 7.59 -2.35 6.20
CA VAL A 240 6.19 -1.88 6.21
C VAL A 240 6.12 -0.57 6.99
N ASN A 241 5.51 0.47 6.40
CA ASN A 241 5.54 1.81 6.98
C ASN A 241 4.80 1.87 8.34
N ALA A 242 3.63 1.24 8.42
CA ALA A 242 2.85 1.13 9.67
C ALA A 242 3.52 0.27 10.76
N ARG A 243 4.53 -0.55 10.42
CA ARG A 243 5.23 -1.43 11.36
C ARG A 243 6.64 -1.75 10.88
N ARG A 244 7.62 -0.91 11.22
CA ARG A 244 8.99 -1.04 10.72
C ARG A 244 9.77 -2.21 11.32
N SER A 245 9.25 -2.85 12.37
CA SER A 245 9.82 -4.12 12.86
C SER A 245 9.64 -5.27 11.86
N THR A 246 8.62 -5.19 11.00
CA THR A 246 8.41 -6.09 9.86
C THR A 246 9.23 -5.57 8.68
N ALA A 247 10.52 -5.91 8.71
CA ALA A 247 11.50 -5.43 7.74
C ALA A 247 12.49 -6.52 7.33
N ALA A 248 12.95 -6.42 6.09
CA ALA A 248 13.94 -7.28 5.50
C ALA A 248 15.09 -6.47 4.89
N LYS A 249 16.30 -7.02 4.97
CA LYS A 249 17.50 -6.46 4.39
C LYS A 249 18.18 -7.49 3.50
N VAL A 250 18.44 -7.10 2.26
CA VAL A 250 19.31 -7.81 1.31
C VAL A 250 20.63 -7.10 1.28
N VAL A 251 21.72 -7.84 1.42
CA VAL A 251 23.09 -7.35 1.20
C VAL A 251 23.71 -8.25 0.16
N SER A 252 24.13 -7.70 -0.98
CA SER A 252 24.95 -8.39 -1.96
C SER A 252 26.33 -7.77 -1.97
N ARG A 253 27.36 -8.62 -1.90
CA ARG A 253 28.75 -8.16 -1.93
C ARG A 253 29.52 -8.92 -2.99
N GLN A 254 30.29 -8.19 -3.78
CA GLN A 254 31.26 -8.76 -4.73
C GLN A 254 32.66 -8.31 -4.34
N THR A 255 33.63 -9.21 -4.43
CA THR A 255 35.05 -8.90 -4.23
C THR A 255 35.83 -9.54 -5.35
N LEU A 256 36.60 -8.75 -6.07
CA LEU A 256 37.53 -9.19 -7.12
C LEU A 256 38.92 -8.72 -6.70
N VAL A 257 39.89 -9.63 -6.54
CA VAL A 257 41.24 -9.30 -6.08
C VAL A 257 42.27 -9.98 -6.97
N LYS A 258 43.22 -9.20 -7.49
CA LYS A 258 44.33 -9.69 -8.30
C LYS A 258 45.25 -10.57 -7.44
N THR A 259 45.46 -11.81 -7.85
CA THR A 259 46.31 -12.79 -7.14
C THR A 259 47.65 -13.00 -7.83
N GLY A 260 47.73 -12.77 -9.14
CA GLY A 260 48.97 -12.98 -9.89
C GLY A 260 48.88 -12.50 -11.34
N LYS A 261 50.00 -12.63 -12.04
CA LYS A 261 50.17 -12.25 -13.45
C LYS A 261 51.13 -13.20 -14.14
N GLU A 262 50.75 -13.67 -15.32
CA GLU A 262 51.51 -14.64 -16.13
C GLU A 262 51.56 -14.20 -17.61
N ALA A 263 52.40 -14.86 -18.40
CA ALA A 263 52.42 -14.67 -19.85
C ALA A 263 51.09 -15.13 -20.46
N GLY A 264 50.42 -14.22 -21.17
CA GLY A 264 49.12 -14.46 -21.79
C GLY A 264 49.22 -14.83 -23.28
N PRO A 265 48.11 -15.24 -23.90
CA PRO A 265 48.05 -15.55 -25.32
C PRO A 265 48.34 -14.32 -26.19
N LEU A 266 48.75 -14.57 -27.44
CA LEU A 266 48.89 -13.53 -28.45
C LEU A 266 47.53 -12.97 -28.85
N GLU A 267 47.50 -11.68 -29.16
CA GLU A 267 46.31 -11.00 -29.68
C GLU A 267 45.93 -11.57 -31.04
N VAL A 268 44.62 -11.67 -31.29
CA VAL A 268 44.07 -12.13 -32.56
C VAL A 268 44.04 -10.95 -33.53
N ALA A 269 44.59 -11.14 -34.73
CA ALA A 269 44.55 -10.11 -35.77
C ALA A 269 43.13 -9.98 -36.35
N GLY A 270 42.62 -8.76 -36.49
CA GLY A 270 41.32 -8.48 -37.10
C GLY A 270 41.07 -6.98 -37.24
N LYS A 271 40.28 -6.60 -38.26
CA LYS A 271 39.93 -5.18 -38.51
C LYS A 271 38.78 -4.70 -37.61
N ASP A 272 37.87 -5.59 -37.24
CA ASP A 272 36.70 -5.28 -36.43
C ASP A 272 36.43 -6.37 -35.38
N VAL A 273 35.78 -5.98 -34.28
CA VAL A 273 35.48 -6.88 -33.15
C VAL A 273 34.62 -8.08 -33.57
N ALA A 274 33.69 -7.92 -34.51
CA ALA A 274 32.78 -9.01 -34.87
C ALA A 274 33.51 -10.14 -35.61
N SER A 275 34.43 -9.80 -36.52
CA SER A 275 35.30 -10.77 -37.19
C SER A 275 36.18 -11.53 -36.19
N VAL A 276 36.74 -10.81 -35.21
CA VAL A 276 37.57 -11.39 -34.15
C VAL A 276 36.76 -12.35 -33.28
N VAL A 277 35.58 -11.94 -32.79
CA VAL A 277 34.71 -12.80 -31.97
C VAL A 277 34.38 -14.10 -32.71
N LYS A 278 34.03 -14.01 -34.01
CA LYS A 278 33.72 -15.17 -34.84
C LYS A 278 34.92 -16.10 -35.06
N SER A 279 36.13 -15.53 -35.14
CA SER A 279 37.39 -16.29 -35.26
C SER A 279 37.79 -17.00 -33.97
N VAL A 280 37.45 -16.43 -32.81
CA VAL A 280 37.70 -17.04 -31.49
C VAL A 280 36.78 -18.24 -31.29
N ASP A 281 35.47 -18.06 -31.54
CA ASP A 281 34.49 -19.15 -31.57
C ASP A 281 33.22 -18.67 -32.30
N GLY A 282 32.86 -19.33 -33.40
CA GLY A 282 31.68 -19.00 -34.20
C GLY A 282 30.33 -19.15 -33.47
N LYS A 283 30.30 -19.79 -32.29
CA LYS A 283 29.10 -19.96 -31.47
C LYS A 283 28.87 -18.81 -30.46
N LEU A 284 29.84 -17.92 -30.28
CA LEU A 284 29.68 -16.73 -29.43
C LEU A 284 28.78 -15.71 -30.12
N ALA A 285 27.90 -15.08 -29.34
CA ALA A 285 27.01 -14.06 -29.84
C ALA A 285 26.85 -12.90 -28.87
N ALA A 286 26.53 -11.72 -29.40
CA ALA A 286 26.24 -10.55 -28.60
C ALA A 286 24.87 -10.71 -27.91
N VAL A 287 24.88 -10.97 -26.61
CA VAL A 287 23.65 -11.20 -25.81
C VAL A 287 23.30 -10.01 -24.90
N GLY A 288 24.07 -8.92 -24.96
CA GLY A 288 23.85 -7.70 -24.18
C GLY A 288 24.24 -7.81 -22.70
N ILE A 289 24.57 -6.68 -22.07
CA ILE A 289 25.08 -6.62 -20.68
C ILE A 289 23.97 -6.58 -19.62
N VAL A 290 22.77 -6.16 -19.99
CA VAL A 290 21.61 -6.08 -19.08
C VAL A 290 21.10 -7.47 -18.75
N ALA A 291 20.58 -7.65 -17.53
CA ALA A 291 20.07 -8.94 -17.08
C ALA A 291 18.95 -9.49 -17.97
N GLU A 292 18.99 -10.81 -18.19
CA GLU A 292 17.88 -11.55 -18.78
C GLU A 292 16.87 -11.97 -17.72
N LYS A 293 15.58 -11.97 -18.08
CA LYS A 293 14.51 -12.43 -17.19
C LYS A 293 14.65 -13.94 -16.93
N VAL A 294 14.71 -14.30 -15.65
CA VAL A 294 14.71 -15.69 -15.19
C VAL A 294 13.30 -16.03 -14.71
N LYS A 295 12.69 -17.05 -15.31
CA LYS A 295 11.44 -17.67 -14.81
C LYS A 295 11.79 -18.80 -13.86
N SER A 296 11.37 -18.69 -12.60
CA SER A 296 11.49 -19.79 -11.64
C SER A 296 10.57 -20.93 -12.05
N LYS A 297 11.12 -22.07 -12.51
CA LYS A 297 10.34 -23.28 -12.72
C LYS A 297 10.26 -24.04 -11.41
N CYS A 298 9.12 -23.98 -10.72
CA CYS A 298 8.91 -24.86 -9.58
C CYS A 298 8.64 -26.29 -10.07
N LYS A 299 9.47 -27.25 -9.65
CA LYS A 299 9.22 -28.69 -9.89
C LYS A 299 8.46 -29.25 -8.69
N GLY A 300 7.26 -29.82 -8.92
CA GLY A 300 6.46 -30.43 -7.86
C GLY A 300 5.72 -29.45 -6.94
N CYS A 301 5.50 -28.20 -7.37
CA CYS A 301 4.58 -27.31 -6.66
C CYS A 301 3.14 -27.83 -6.82
N PRO A 302 2.30 -27.69 -5.78
CA PRO A 302 0.89 -28.06 -5.88
C PRO A 302 0.19 -27.21 -6.94
N THR A 303 -0.80 -27.80 -7.60
CA THR A 303 -1.71 -27.06 -8.49
C THR A 303 -2.54 -26.06 -7.68
N LEU A 304 -3.15 -25.07 -8.36
CA LEU A 304 -4.04 -24.13 -7.68
C LEU A 304 -5.18 -24.86 -6.94
N PHE A 305 -5.72 -25.92 -7.55
CA PHE A 305 -6.82 -26.69 -6.98
C PHE A 305 -6.40 -27.46 -5.72
N GLU A 306 -5.22 -28.10 -5.74
CA GLU A 306 -4.67 -28.78 -4.56
C GLU A 306 -4.42 -27.80 -3.41
N HIS A 307 -3.90 -26.60 -3.72
CA HIS A 307 -3.70 -25.58 -2.71
C HIS A 307 -5.03 -25.06 -2.15
N TRP A 308 -6.04 -24.85 -3.00
CA TRP A 308 -7.39 -24.49 -2.54
C TRP A 308 -7.96 -25.53 -1.58
N GLN A 309 -7.85 -26.83 -1.90
CA GLN A 309 -8.33 -27.90 -1.02
C GLN A 309 -7.65 -27.90 0.35
N ALA A 310 -6.37 -27.54 0.42
CA ALA A 310 -5.63 -27.44 1.68
C ALA A 310 -6.09 -26.24 2.54
N GLU A 311 -6.46 -25.13 1.91
CA GLU A 311 -6.78 -23.88 2.60
C GLU A 311 -8.28 -23.67 2.90
N GLN A 312 -9.17 -24.42 2.22
CA GLN A 312 -10.63 -24.25 2.29
C GLN A 312 -11.17 -24.16 3.72
N LYS A 313 -10.72 -25.05 4.62
CA LYS A 313 -11.18 -25.09 6.02
C LYS A 313 -10.90 -23.79 6.79
N GLN A 314 -9.80 -23.11 6.47
CA GLN A 314 -9.41 -21.85 7.11
C GLN A 314 -10.21 -20.66 6.59
N LEU A 315 -10.83 -20.79 5.41
CA LEU A 315 -11.62 -19.74 4.76
C LEU A 315 -13.13 -19.85 5.04
N GLU A 316 -13.55 -20.81 5.86
CA GLU A 316 -14.93 -20.89 6.34
C GLU A 316 -15.26 -19.72 7.30
N PRO A 317 -16.53 -19.25 7.34
CA PRO A 317 -16.94 -18.09 8.14
C PRO A 317 -16.52 -18.12 9.61
N ALA A 318 -16.52 -19.31 10.24
CA ALA A 318 -16.14 -19.49 11.65
C ALA A 318 -14.65 -19.22 11.95
N SER A 319 -13.80 -19.23 10.91
CA SER A 319 -12.35 -19.02 11.04
C SER A 319 -11.93 -17.60 10.70
N LEU A 320 -12.82 -16.76 10.15
CA LEU A 320 -12.49 -15.40 9.69
C LEU A 320 -11.93 -14.49 10.80
N SER A 321 -12.36 -14.66 12.04
CA SER A 321 -11.85 -13.90 13.18
C SER A 321 -10.48 -14.36 13.69
N LYS A 322 -9.89 -15.40 13.09
CA LYS A 322 -8.58 -15.96 13.46
C LYS A 322 -7.53 -15.59 12.44
N ALA A 323 -6.27 -15.47 12.87
CA ALA A 323 -5.15 -15.14 11.99
C ALA A 323 -4.86 -16.21 10.92
N SER A 324 -5.41 -17.42 11.03
CA SER A 324 -5.27 -18.44 9.99
C SER A 324 -5.97 -18.05 8.70
N ALA A 325 -7.19 -17.50 8.75
CA ALA A 325 -7.95 -17.10 7.57
C ALA A 325 -7.23 -16.08 6.68
N PRO A 326 -6.78 -14.90 7.17
CA PRO A 326 -6.04 -13.94 6.35
C PRO A 326 -4.69 -14.50 5.90
N ARG A 327 -4.03 -15.40 6.64
CA ARG A 327 -2.81 -16.07 6.17
C ARG A 327 -3.11 -16.98 4.97
N SER A 328 -4.13 -17.82 5.06
CA SER A 328 -4.58 -18.71 3.99
C SER A 328 -5.04 -17.92 2.75
N PHE A 329 -5.74 -16.81 2.97
CA PHE A 329 -6.12 -15.86 1.93
C PHE A 329 -4.91 -15.30 1.17
N LEU A 330 -3.89 -14.82 1.89
CA LEU A 330 -2.66 -14.30 1.27
C LEU A 330 -1.91 -15.40 0.48
N ALA A 331 -1.84 -16.62 1.03
CA ALA A 331 -1.22 -17.75 0.36
C ALA A 331 -1.97 -18.13 -0.94
N LEU A 332 -3.30 -18.16 -0.90
CA LEU A 332 -4.14 -18.48 -2.05
C LEU A 332 -3.98 -17.42 -3.16
N ILE A 333 -3.96 -16.13 -2.81
CA ILE A 333 -3.73 -15.03 -3.78
C ILE A 333 -2.45 -15.25 -4.58
N GLN A 334 -1.37 -15.69 -3.93
CA GLN A 334 -0.07 -15.93 -4.56
C GLN A 334 -0.09 -17.09 -5.56
N SER A 335 -0.93 -18.10 -5.32
CA SER A 335 -1.16 -19.17 -6.29
C SER A 335 -2.05 -18.71 -7.45
N ILE A 336 -3.12 -17.97 -7.17
CA ILE A 336 -4.02 -17.44 -8.20
C ILE A 336 -3.26 -16.53 -9.17
N ARG A 337 -2.32 -15.70 -8.69
CA ARG A 337 -1.49 -14.82 -9.53
C ARG A 337 -0.64 -15.54 -10.58
N LYS A 338 -0.43 -16.85 -10.42
CA LYS A 338 0.36 -17.70 -11.32
C LYS A 338 -0.50 -18.65 -12.14
N ALA A 339 -1.80 -18.69 -11.87
CA ALA A 339 -2.73 -19.64 -12.47
C ALA A 339 -3.37 -19.09 -13.74
N SER A 340 -3.86 -20.00 -14.56
CA SER A 340 -4.67 -19.69 -15.75
C SER A 340 -6.13 -19.40 -15.37
N LYS A 341 -6.85 -18.73 -16.29
CA LYS A 341 -8.29 -18.45 -16.14
C LYS A 341 -9.10 -19.72 -15.84
N ASP A 342 -8.84 -20.82 -16.56
CA ASP A 342 -9.60 -22.07 -16.42
C ASP A 342 -9.39 -22.74 -15.05
N GLU A 343 -8.17 -22.71 -14.52
CA GLU A 343 -7.88 -23.22 -13.17
C GLU A 343 -8.60 -22.39 -12.10
N ILE A 344 -8.66 -21.07 -12.28
CA ILE A 344 -9.36 -20.16 -11.37
C ILE A 344 -10.88 -20.44 -11.39
N LEU A 345 -11.47 -20.58 -12.59
CA LEU A 345 -12.88 -20.94 -12.75
C LEU A 345 -13.21 -22.31 -12.11
N LYS A 346 -12.29 -23.28 -12.21
CA LYS A 346 -12.46 -24.58 -11.56
C LYS A 346 -12.55 -24.44 -10.03
N VAL A 347 -11.72 -23.60 -9.42
CA VAL A 347 -11.79 -23.33 -7.98
C VAL A 347 -13.12 -22.65 -7.61
N LEU A 348 -13.51 -21.58 -8.32
CA LEU A 348 -14.78 -20.87 -8.09
C LEU A 348 -16.00 -21.79 -8.14
N LYS A 349 -16.07 -22.67 -9.15
CA LYS A 349 -17.18 -23.62 -9.33
C LYS A 349 -17.18 -24.74 -8.29
N SER A 350 -16.05 -25.03 -7.66
CA SER A 350 -15.92 -26.10 -6.65
C SER A 350 -16.19 -25.64 -5.21
N ALA A 351 -16.16 -24.33 -4.96
CA ALA A 351 -16.29 -23.79 -3.61
C ALA A 351 -17.70 -24.01 -3.04
N SER A 352 -17.78 -24.28 -1.74
CA SER A 352 -19.06 -24.38 -1.02
C SER A 352 -19.75 -23.01 -0.96
N LYS A 353 -21.08 -22.98 -0.80
CA LYS A 353 -21.84 -21.72 -0.63
C LYS A 353 -21.31 -20.83 0.50
N THR A 354 -20.73 -21.42 1.54
CA THR A 354 -20.20 -20.71 2.73
C THR A 354 -18.81 -20.14 2.52
N SER A 355 -17.96 -20.78 1.71
CA SER A 355 -16.58 -20.36 1.43
C SER A 355 -16.42 -19.59 0.12
N LEU A 356 -17.40 -19.67 -0.78
CA LEU A 356 -17.39 -18.99 -2.08
C LEU A 356 -17.20 -17.47 -1.96
N PRO A 357 -17.81 -16.72 -1.01
CA PRO A 357 -17.53 -15.29 -0.84
C PRO A 357 -16.04 -14.99 -0.61
N GLN A 358 -15.34 -15.83 0.16
CA GLN A 358 -13.92 -15.69 0.48
C GLN A 358 -13.04 -16.04 -0.73
N VAL A 359 -13.49 -16.97 -1.57
CA VAL A 359 -12.83 -17.24 -2.86
C VAL A 359 -12.98 -16.05 -3.80
N VAL A 360 -14.16 -15.43 -3.85
CA VAL A 360 -14.41 -14.20 -4.63
C VAL A 360 -13.49 -13.07 -4.14
N ASP A 361 -13.36 -12.88 -2.83
CA ASP A 361 -12.43 -11.92 -2.24
C ASP A 361 -10.99 -12.18 -2.71
N ALA A 362 -10.54 -13.44 -2.69
CA ALA A 362 -9.18 -13.84 -3.07
C ALA A 362 -8.90 -13.65 -4.56
N VAL A 363 -9.78 -14.15 -5.44
CA VAL A 363 -9.61 -14.06 -6.90
C VAL A 363 -9.61 -12.61 -7.36
N THR A 364 -10.50 -11.78 -6.80
CA THR A 364 -10.56 -10.36 -7.14
C THR A 364 -9.31 -9.62 -6.64
N SER A 365 -8.85 -9.92 -5.42
CA SER A 365 -7.65 -9.33 -4.81
C SER A 365 -6.34 -9.71 -5.52
N SER A 366 -6.31 -10.80 -6.28
CA SER A 366 -5.15 -11.22 -7.07
C SER A 366 -4.76 -10.22 -8.16
N GLN A 367 -5.74 -9.47 -8.71
CA GLN A 367 -5.54 -8.35 -9.62
C GLN A 367 -4.74 -8.70 -10.90
N THR A 368 -4.90 -9.92 -11.44
CA THR A 368 -4.33 -10.30 -12.74
C THR A 368 -5.39 -10.22 -13.85
N PRO A 369 -5.00 -10.09 -15.13
CA PRO A 369 -5.93 -10.19 -16.25
C PRO A 369 -6.77 -11.47 -16.22
N GLU A 370 -6.13 -12.61 -15.93
CA GLU A 370 -6.76 -13.92 -15.88
C GLU A 370 -7.77 -14.02 -14.72
N SER A 371 -7.47 -13.43 -13.57
CA SER A 371 -8.37 -13.45 -12.41
C SER A 371 -9.58 -12.56 -12.62
N LEU A 372 -9.41 -11.38 -13.24
CA LEU A 372 -10.51 -10.49 -13.60
C LEU A 372 -11.43 -11.13 -14.64
N ASP A 373 -10.88 -11.72 -15.70
CA ASP A 373 -11.67 -12.39 -16.75
C ASP A 373 -12.45 -13.59 -16.20
N ALA A 374 -11.86 -14.35 -15.26
CA ALA A 374 -12.56 -15.42 -14.56
C ALA A 374 -13.74 -14.90 -13.73
N MET A 375 -13.58 -13.78 -13.03
CA MET A 375 -14.64 -13.19 -12.21
C MET A 375 -15.79 -12.65 -13.06
N ILE A 376 -15.50 -11.97 -14.17
CA ILE A 376 -16.51 -11.44 -15.08
C ILE A 376 -17.32 -12.58 -15.73
N GLU A 377 -16.67 -13.70 -16.08
CA GLU A 377 -17.37 -14.88 -16.61
C GLU A 377 -18.21 -15.60 -15.54
N PHE A 378 -17.71 -15.67 -14.31
CA PHE A 378 -18.37 -16.39 -13.23
C PHE A 378 -19.58 -15.67 -12.65
N LEU A 379 -19.53 -14.33 -12.53
CA LEU A 379 -20.60 -13.53 -11.93
C LEU A 379 -21.65 -13.12 -12.96
N ASN A 380 -22.91 -13.48 -12.70
CA ASN A 380 -24.02 -12.99 -13.49
C ASN A 380 -24.68 -11.77 -12.82
N PHE A 381 -24.42 -10.57 -13.32
CA PHE A 381 -25.00 -9.32 -12.80
C PHE A 381 -26.49 -9.15 -13.11
N THR A 382 -27.08 -9.96 -14.00
CA THR A 382 -28.53 -9.92 -14.26
C THR A 382 -29.34 -10.67 -13.20
N ASP A 383 -28.70 -11.56 -12.43
CA ASP A 383 -29.36 -12.35 -11.39
C ASP A 383 -29.35 -11.61 -10.04
N ALA A 384 -30.53 -11.22 -9.56
CA ALA A 384 -30.69 -10.57 -8.26
C ALA A 384 -30.34 -11.49 -7.08
N LYS A 385 -30.37 -12.83 -7.25
CA LYS A 385 -30.00 -13.78 -6.19
C LYS A 385 -28.49 -13.83 -5.95
N GLY A 386 -27.67 -13.31 -6.87
CA GLY A 386 -26.22 -13.24 -6.78
C GLY A 386 -25.67 -12.08 -5.95
N LEU A 387 -26.53 -11.30 -5.29
CA LEU A 387 -26.23 -10.02 -4.64
C LEU A 387 -24.96 -10.06 -3.77
N VAL A 388 -24.86 -11.06 -2.88
CA VAL A 388 -23.72 -11.17 -1.95
C VAL A 388 -22.39 -11.29 -2.69
N LEU A 389 -22.31 -12.11 -3.74
CA LEU A 389 -21.06 -12.34 -4.47
C LEU A 389 -20.70 -11.15 -5.36
N GLN A 390 -21.71 -10.51 -5.98
CA GLN A 390 -21.54 -9.29 -6.77
C GLN A 390 -21.01 -8.16 -5.89
N GLU A 391 -21.58 -7.97 -4.70
CA GLU A 391 -21.14 -6.96 -3.74
C GLU A 391 -19.70 -7.22 -3.26
N ARG A 392 -19.35 -8.46 -2.91
CA ARG A 392 -17.96 -8.84 -2.54
C ARG A 392 -16.96 -8.51 -3.62
N PHE A 393 -17.27 -8.83 -4.88
CA PHE A 393 -16.42 -8.48 -6.02
C PHE A 393 -16.24 -6.96 -6.15
N LEU A 394 -17.32 -6.19 -6.04
CA LEU A 394 -17.25 -4.72 -6.16
C LEU A 394 -16.45 -4.10 -5.02
N TYR A 395 -16.66 -4.50 -3.77
CA TYR A 395 -15.87 -4.02 -2.65
C TYR A 395 -14.40 -4.42 -2.76
N ALA A 396 -14.09 -5.66 -3.17
CA ALA A 396 -12.71 -6.07 -3.42
C ALA A 396 -12.05 -5.25 -4.54
N CYS A 397 -12.78 -4.87 -5.60
CA CYS A 397 -12.31 -3.91 -6.59
C CYS A 397 -12.05 -2.53 -5.96
N GLY A 398 -12.96 -2.04 -5.12
CA GLY A 398 -12.81 -0.80 -4.36
C GLY A 398 -11.56 -0.80 -3.49
N PHE A 399 -11.23 -1.93 -2.86
CA PHE A 399 -10.04 -2.10 -2.03
C PHE A 399 -8.77 -2.50 -2.79
N ALA A 400 -8.83 -2.66 -4.12
CA ALA A 400 -7.68 -3.04 -4.93
C ALA A 400 -6.44 -2.19 -4.60
N SER A 401 -5.34 -2.88 -4.31
CA SER A 401 -4.08 -2.26 -3.92
C SER A 401 -3.40 -1.57 -5.10
N HIS A 402 -3.53 -2.13 -6.30
CA HIS A 402 -2.95 -1.63 -7.52
C HIS A 402 -3.88 -1.75 -8.75
N PRO A 403 -5.05 -1.06 -8.75
CA PRO A 403 -5.98 -1.13 -9.86
C PRO A 403 -5.34 -0.65 -11.18
N ASN A 404 -5.86 -1.15 -12.29
CA ASN A 404 -5.47 -0.80 -13.65
C ASN A 404 -6.68 -0.33 -14.47
N GLU A 405 -6.43 0.21 -15.66
CA GLU A 405 -7.49 0.73 -16.53
C GLU A 405 -8.50 -0.36 -16.93
N ARG A 406 -8.04 -1.59 -17.13
CA ARG A 406 -8.89 -2.72 -17.53
C ARG A 406 -9.95 -3.06 -16.48
N MET A 407 -9.61 -2.98 -15.19
CA MET A 407 -10.57 -3.17 -14.10
C MET A 407 -11.65 -2.07 -14.12
N LEU A 408 -11.26 -0.82 -14.34
CA LEU A 408 -12.24 0.28 -14.46
C LEU A 408 -13.13 0.10 -15.69
N HIS A 409 -12.56 -0.33 -16.83
CA HIS A 409 -13.30 -0.61 -18.05
C HIS A 409 -14.34 -1.72 -17.84
N ALA A 410 -13.96 -2.80 -17.15
CA ALA A 410 -14.89 -3.87 -16.83
C ALA A 410 -16.08 -3.39 -15.98
N LEU A 411 -15.85 -2.53 -14.97
CA LEU A 411 -16.95 -1.96 -14.19
C LEU A 411 -17.83 -1.03 -15.02
N LEU A 412 -17.23 -0.26 -15.94
CA LEU A 412 -17.98 0.58 -16.86
C LEU A 412 -18.85 -0.25 -17.80
N ASP A 413 -18.36 -1.37 -18.32
CA ASP A 413 -19.15 -2.28 -19.17
C ASP A 413 -20.30 -2.91 -18.36
N ILE A 414 -20.06 -3.34 -17.12
CA ILE A 414 -21.10 -3.83 -16.21
C ILE A 414 -22.17 -2.75 -15.99
N SER A 415 -21.77 -1.50 -15.75
CA SER A 415 -22.70 -0.38 -15.51
C SER A 415 -23.60 -0.06 -16.71
N LYS A 416 -23.11 -0.30 -17.93
CA LYS A 416 -23.88 -0.12 -19.18
C LYS A 416 -24.78 -1.32 -19.50
N GLY A 417 -24.49 -2.47 -18.89
CA GLY A 417 -25.26 -3.69 -19.04
C GLY A 417 -26.53 -3.71 -18.18
N LYS A 418 -27.23 -4.85 -18.20
CA LYS A 418 -28.40 -5.08 -17.35
C LYS A 418 -27.94 -5.56 -15.97
N ILE A 419 -28.34 -4.84 -14.92
CA ILE A 419 -28.10 -5.22 -13.53
C ILE A 419 -29.45 -5.58 -12.89
N GLY A 420 -29.52 -6.75 -12.24
CA GLY A 420 -30.76 -7.28 -11.65
C GLY A 420 -31.15 -6.66 -10.31
N SER A 421 -30.21 -6.03 -9.61
CA SER A 421 -30.40 -5.40 -8.30
C SER A 421 -29.99 -3.92 -8.34
N GLU A 422 -30.86 -3.03 -7.84
CA GLU A 422 -30.55 -1.60 -7.76
C GLU A 422 -29.37 -1.35 -6.83
N GLU A 423 -29.27 -2.08 -5.70
CA GLU A 423 -28.15 -1.96 -4.76
C GLU A 423 -26.77 -2.19 -5.40
N ILE A 424 -26.74 -3.11 -6.37
CA ILE A 424 -25.53 -3.45 -7.11
C ILE A 424 -25.25 -2.38 -8.16
N LYS A 425 -26.28 -1.83 -8.82
CA LYS A 425 -26.15 -0.69 -9.74
C LYS A 425 -25.55 0.53 -9.02
N GLU A 426 -26.03 0.84 -7.82
CA GLU A 426 -25.47 1.89 -6.95
C GLU A 426 -24.00 1.61 -6.61
N SER A 427 -23.70 0.39 -6.15
CA SER A 427 -22.37 -0.01 -5.73
C SER A 427 -21.34 0.06 -6.85
N VAL A 428 -21.71 -0.31 -8.08
CA VAL A 428 -20.81 -0.22 -9.26
C VAL A 428 -20.35 1.23 -9.46
N VAL A 429 -21.26 2.21 -9.41
CA VAL A 429 -20.95 3.62 -9.64
C VAL A 429 -20.09 4.20 -8.50
N ILE A 430 -20.43 3.88 -7.25
CA ILE A 430 -19.65 4.32 -6.07
C ILE A 430 -18.20 3.81 -6.13
N ILE A 431 -18.01 2.55 -6.53
CA ILE A 431 -16.68 1.92 -6.61
C ILE A 431 -15.88 2.42 -7.82
N MET A 432 -16.52 2.71 -8.95
CA MET A 432 -15.86 3.39 -10.07
C MET A 432 -15.21 4.72 -9.62
N GLY A 433 -15.87 5.48 -8.75
CA GLY A 433 -15.28 6.67 -8.11
C GLY A 433 -13.98 6.38 -7.37
N ALA A 434 -13.93 5.31 -6.58
CA ALA A 434 -12.72 4.92 -5.83
C ALA A 434 -11.58 4.48 -6.76
N LEU A 435 -11.89 3.77 -7.85
CA LEU A 435 -10.90 3.38 -8.86
C LEU A 435 -10.34 4.60 -9.60
N VAL A 436 -11.17 5.57 -9.96
CA VAL A 436 -10.72 6.84 -10.57
C VAL A 436 -9.73 7.55 -9.66
N HIS A 437 -10.04 7.68 -8.36
CA HIS A 437 -9.13 8.28 -7.40
C HIS A 437 -7.75 7.60 -7.40
N LYS A 438 -7.74 6.27 -7.24
CA LYS A 438 -6.51 5.47 -7.18
C LYS A 438 -5.70 5.52 -8.48
N LEU A 439 -6.35 5.54 -9.64
CA LEU A 439 -5.68 5.66 -10.94
C LEU A 439 -5.10 7.06 -11.16
N CYS A 440 -5.82 8.11 -10.75
CA CYS A 440 -5.32 9.48 -10.81
C CYS A 440 -4.09 9.67 -9.90
N LEU A 441 -4.09 9.12 -8.67
CA LEU A 441 -2.93 9.16 -7.77
C LEU A 441 -1.68 8.47 -8.35
N LYS A 442 -1.85 7.52 -9.27
CA LYS A 442 -0.76 6.83 -9.98
C LYS A 442 -0.30 7.54 -11.26
N GLY A 443 -0.83 8.73 -11.55
CA GLY A 443 -0.55 9.48 -12.78
C GLY A 443 -1.35 9.01 -14.00
N GLY A 444 -2.35 8.15 -13.81
CA GLY A 444 -3.22 7.62 -14.86
C GLY A 444 -4.51 8.42 -15.08
N CYS A 445 -4.57 9.68 -14.65
CA CYS A 445 -5.81 10.46 -14.69
C CYS A 445 -6.31 10.80 -16.11
N ASN A 446 -5.40 10.74 -17.10
CA ASN A 446 -5.67 11.02 -18.52
C ASN A 446 -5.92 9.76 -19.36
N LEU A 447 -6.01 8.58 -18.73
CA LEU A 447 -6.31 7.35 -19.44
C LEU A 447 -7.73 7.40 -20.03
N PRO A 448 -7.98 6.86 -21.24
CA PRO A 448 -9.26 6.99 -21.94
C PRO A 448 -10.47 6.61 -21.09
N THR A 449 -10.40 5.45 -20.42
CA THR A 449 -11.48 4.96 -19.58
C THR A 449 -11.68 5.84 -18.34
N VAL A 450 -10.58 6.34 -17.75
CA VAL A 450 -10.64 7.24 -16.60
C VAL A 450 -11.34 8.54 -16.98
N VAL A 451 -10.99 9.14 -18.12
CA VAL A 451 -11.63 10.36 -18.62
C VAL A 451 -13.12 10.14 -18.88
N GLN A 452 -13.49 9.00 -19.48
CA GLN A 452 -14.89 8.65 -19.71
C GLN A 452 -15.70 8.54 -18.42
N VAL A 453 -15.18 7.81 -17.42
CA VAL A 453 -15.84 7.65 -16.12
C VAL A 453 -15.86 8.97 -15.35
N LYS A 454 -14.78 9.77 -15.38
CA LYS A 454 -14.75 11.12 -14.79
C LYS A 454 -15.91 11.97 -15.33
N LYS A 455 -16.09 12.00 -16.65
CA LYS A 455 -17.19 12.74 -17.29
C LYS A 455 -18.55 12.24 -16.80
N MET A 456 -18.75 10.92 -16.81
CA MET A 456 -19.99 10.28 -16.35
C MET A 456 -20.36 10.66 -14.91
N ILE A 457 -19.41 10.60 -13.96
CA ILE A 457 -19.70 10.91 -12.55
C ILE A 457 -19.79 12.41 -12.25
N LEU A 458 -19.13 13.26 -13.04
CA LEU A 458 -19.23 14.72 -12.89
C LEU A 458 -20.55 15.27 -13.44
N GLU A 459 -21.05 14.73 -14.56
CA GLU A 459 -22.32 15.14 -15.18
C GLU A 459 -23.53 14.44 -14.53
N GLY A 460 -23.29 13.29 -13.89
CA GLY A 460 -24.31 12.42 -13.31
C GLY A 460 -25.31 13.10 -12.37
N PRO A 461 -24.90 13.88 -11.35
CA PRO A 461 -25.81 14.54 -10.42
C PRO A 461 -26.86 15.42 -11.12
N ASP A 462 -26.48 16.10 -12.21
CA ASP A 462 -27.34 17.00 -12.97
C ASP A 462 -28.14 16.29 -14.09
N SER A 463 -27.83 15.02 -14.38
CA SER A 463 -28.46 14.24 -15.45
C SER A 463 -29.79 13.59 -15.05
N THR A 464 -30.12 13.54 -13.76
CA THR A 464 -31.29 12.85 -13.23
C THR A 464 -31.99 13.69 -12.18
N LYS A 465 -33.30 13.49 -12.05
CA LYS A 465 -34.12 14.09 -10.97
C LYS A 465 -34.44 13.07 -9.87
N VAL A 466 -34.05 11.81 -10.05
CA VAL A 466 -34.32 10.74 -9.09
C VAL A 466 -33.36 10.87 -7.93
N GLU A 467 -33.90 11.06 -6.72
CA GLU A 467 -33.06 11.46 -5.59
C GLU A 467 -32.01 10.42 -5.19
N SER A 468 -32.33 9.13 -5.26
CA SER A 468 -31.39 8.05 -4.98
C SER A 468 -30.24 8.03 -5.99
N GLU A 469 -30.51 8.26 -7.27
CA GLU A 469 -29.47 8.31 -8.31
C GLU A 469 -28.54 9.51 -8.12
N VAL A 470 -29.06 10.69 -7.74
CA VAL A 470 -28.22 11.85 -7.40
C VAL A 470 -27.28 11.54 -6.24
N GLN A 471 -27.78 10.89 -5.17
CA GLN A 471 -26.94 10.49 -4.03
C GLN A 471 -25.81 9.55 -4.44
N VAL A 472 -26.08 8.58 -5.33
CA VAL A 472 -25.08 7.64 -5.85
C VAL A 472 -23.95 8.38 -6.55
N TYR A 473 -24.26 9.34 -7.42
CA TYR A 473 -23.23 10.14 -8.08
C TYR A 473 -22.45 11.01 -7.11
N LEU A 474 -23.11 11.63 -6.12
CA LEU A 474 -22.41 12.40 -5.08
C LEU A 474 -21.48 11.51 -4.24
N LEU A 475 -21.87 10.28 -3.93
CA LEU A 475 -21.02 9.29 -3.23
C LEU A 475 -19.86 8.82 -4.10
N ALA A 476 -20.07 8.59 -5.40
CA ALA A 476 -19.00 8.28 -6.35
C ALA A 476 -18.01 9.44 -6.46
N LEU A 477 -18.48 10.69 -6.52
CA LEU A 477 -17.64 11.87 -6.48
C LEU A 477 -16.86 11.98 -5.15
N LYS A 478 -17.52 11.66 -4.02
CA LYS A 478 -16.90 11.62 -2.68
C LYS A 478 -15.76 10.60 -2.59
N ASN A 479 -15.85 9.51 -3.35
CA ASN A 479 -14.75 8.55 -3.50
C ASN A 479 -13.67 9.02 -4.48
N SER A 480 -14.04 9.70 -5.56
CA SER A 480 -13.11 10.15 -6.61
C SER A 480 -12.13 11.24 -6.16
N LEU A 481 -12.57 12.09 -5.22
CA LEU A 481 -11.84 13.27 -4.72
C LEU A 481 -11.26 14.14 -5.86
N LEU A 482 -12.03 14.30 -6.93
CA LEU A 482 -11.68 15.13 -8.08
C LEU A 482 -11.82 16.61 -7.73
N PRO A 483 -10.79 17.45 -7.92
CA PRO A 483 -10.90 18.89 -7.70
C PRO A 483 -12.06 19.54 -8.47
N GLU A 484 -12.37 19.03 -9.66
CA GLU A 484 -13.49 19.48 -10.51
C GLU A 484 -14.87 19.24 -9.88
N ALA A 485 -14.96 18.39 -8.86
CA ALA A 485 -16.20 18.12 -8.12
C ALA A 485 -16.49 19.13 -7.01
N ILE A 486 -15.53 19.98 -6.62
CA ILE A 486 -15.70 20.97 -5.54
C ILE A 486 -16.85 21.95 -5.83
N PRO A 487 -16.98 22.54 -7.05
CA PRO A 487 -18.12 23.38 -7.38
C PRO A 487 -19.46 22.63 -7.32
N ILE A 488 -19.48 21.35 -7.72
CA ILE A 488 -20.67 20.50 -7.66
C ILE A 488 -21.09 20.31 -6.20
N PHE A 489 -20.15 19.92 -5.32
CA PHE A 489 -20.45 19.82 -3.89
C PHE A 489 -20.89 21.14 -3.29
N THR A 490 -20.32 22.27 -3.71
CA THR A 490 -20.74 23.59 -3.22
C THR A 490 -22.19 23.89 -3.61
N LYS A 491 -22.60 23.56 -4.84
CA LYS A 491 -23.99 23.65 -5.31
C LYS A 491 -24.93 22.76 -4.49
N TYR A 492 -24.61 21.47 -4.37
CA TYR A 492 -25.47 20.51 -3.67
C TYR A 492 -25.45 20.67 -2.14
N ALA A 493 -24.44 21.33 -1.57
CA ALA A 493 -24.43 21.72 -0.16
C ALA A 493 -25.52 22.75 0.19
N GLU A 494 -26.04 23.51 -0.78
CA GLU A 494 -27.14 24.46 -0.59
C GLU A 494 -28.51 23.95 -1.07
N SER A 495 -28.59 22.75 -1.67
CA SER A 495 -29.82 22.09 -2.16
C SER A 495 -30.89 21.89 -1.07
N GLU A 496 -32.17 21.97 -1.39
CA GLU A 496 -33.28 21.77 -0.42
C GLU A 496 -33.32 20.38 0.23
N VAL A 497 -32.73 19.37 -0.42
CA VAL A 497 -32.66 17.99 0.08
C VAL A 497 -31.50 17.80 1.07
N GLY A 498 -31.82 17.49 2.33
CA GLY A 498 -30.84 17.35 3.42
C GLY A 498 -29.78 16.25 3.22
N SER A 499 -30.15 15.13 2.59
CA SER A 499 -29.21 14.04 2.29
C SER A 499 -28.13 14.49 1.30
N TYR A 500 -28.47 15.34 0.31
CA TYR A 500 -27.50 15.89 -0.63
C TYR A 500 -26.53 16.83 0.08
N ASN A 501 -27.04 17.67 0.98
CA ASN A 501 -26.20 18.59 1.75
C ASN A 501 -25.18 17.83 2.59
N THR A 502 -25.64 16.79 3.28
CA THR A 502 -24.78 15.98 4.17
C THR A 502 -23.71 15.23 3.38
N ILE A 503 -24.05 14.61 2.24
CA ILE A 503 -23.06 13.95 1.38
C ILE A 503 -22.05 14.99 0.85
N ALA A 504 -22.51 16.14 0.39
CA ALA A 504 -21.65 17.19 -0.16
C ALA A 504 -20.69 17.78 0.89
N LEU A 505 -21.19 18.13 2.08
CA LEU A 505 -20.38 18.68 3.17
C LEU A 505 -19.37 17.66 3.69
N THR A 506 -19.78 16.40 3.89
CA THR A 506 -18.85 15.35 4.32
C THR A 506 -17.86 14.98 3.22
N ALA A 507 -18.18 15.20 1.94
CA ALA A 507 -17.22 15.08 0.84
C ALA A 507 -16.20 16.23 0.85
N LEU A 508 -16.65 17.48 1.00
CA LEU A 508 -15.78 18.66 1.09
C LEU A 508 -14.76 18.54 2.24
N GLN A 509 -15.17 17.95 3.37
CA GLN A 509 -14.29 17.70 4.52
C GLN A 509 -13.07 16.82 4.20
N ARG A 510 -13.15 15.99 3.14
CA ARG A 510 -12.08 15.06 2.74
C ARG A 510 -11.01 15.68 1.83
N TYR A 511 -11.28 16.85 1.26
CA TYR A 511 -10.33 17.51 0.36
C TYR A 511 -9.16 18.12 1.13
N ASP A 512 -8.02 18.23 0.45
CA ASP A 512 -6.89 18.99 0.99
C ASP A 512 -7.31 20.44 1.22
N VAL A 513 -6.90 21.01 2.35
CA VAL A 513 -7.26 22.36 2.77
C VAL A 513 -6.88 23.41 1.73
N SER A 514 -5.83 23.19 0.94
CA SER A 514 -5.41 24.09 -0.15
C SER A 514 -6.44 24.22 -1.28
N LEU A 515 -7.33 23.24 -1.44
CA LEU A 515 -8.37 23.24 -2.47
C LEU A 515 -9.68 23.90 -1.99
N LEU A 516 -9.82 24.18 -0.69
CA LEU A 516 -11.00 24.80 -0.11
C LEU A 516 -10.94 26.32 -0.26
N THR A 517 -11.45 26.82 -1.39
CA THR A 517 -11.44 28.23 -1.77
C THR A 517 -12.29 29.11 -0.84
N SER A 518 -12.13 30.43 -0.94
CA SER A 518 -12.96 31.40 -0.21
C SER A 518 -14.46 31.28 -0.55
N GLU A 519 -14.79 30.82 -1.76
CA GLU A 519 -16.17 30.58 -2.17
C GLU A 519 -16.78 29.42 -1.38
N VAL A 520 -16.08 28.28 -1.31
CA VAL A 520 -16.49 27.12 -0.51
C VAL A 520 -16.69 27.54 0.95
N LYS A 521 -15.72 28.25 1.53
CA LYS A 521 -15.82 28.76 2.91
C LYS A 521 -17.04 29.64 3.09
N ARG A 522 -17.32 30.57 2.17
CA ARG A 522 -18.49 31.45 2.24
C ARG A 522 -19.79 30.64 2.21
N THR A 523 -19.91 29.66 1.32
CA THR A 523 -21.08 28.78 1.23
C THR A 523 -21.29 28.00 2.52
N VAL A 524 -20.25 27.37 3.05
CA VAL A 524 -20.34 26.59 4.29
C VAL A 524 -20.72 27.49 5.49
N ASN A 525 -20.21 28.73 5.55
CA ASN A 525 -20.64 29.70 6.56
C ASN A 525 -22.11 30.10 6.41
N ARG A 526 -22.62 30.31 5.18
CA ARG A 526 -24.04 30.62 4.93
C ARG A 526 -24.95 29.50 5.44
N ILE A 527 -24.56 28.24 5.20
CA ILE A 527 -25.30 27.06 5.65
C ILE A 527 -25.34 27.02 7.19
N TYR A 528 -24.19 27.13 7.84
CA TYR A 528 -24.12 27.08 9.32
C TYR A 528 -24.93 28.20 9.99
N HIS A 529 -24.77 29.43 9.49
CA HIS A 529 -25.40 30.64 10.03
C HIS A 529 -26.82 30.89 9.49
N GLN A 530 -27.32 30.06 8.57
CA GLN A 530 -28.68 30.15 8.02
C GLN A 530 -29.01 31.52 7.42
N THR A 531 -28.05 32.16 6.72
CA THR A 531 -28.23 33.53 6.23
C THR A 531 -29.21 33.66 5.07
N GLN A 532 -29.57 32.54 4.42
CA GLN A 532 -30.47 32.52 3.26
C GLN A 532 -31.75 31.73 3.52
N ARG A 533 -31.64 30.57 4.19
CA ARG A 533 -32.76 29.70 4.52
C ARG A 533 -32.48 28.87 5.77
N ILE A 534 -33.51 28.19 6.24
CA ILE A 534 -33.41 27.21 7.32
C ILE A 534 -32.80 25.90 6.77
N TYR A 535 -31.97 25.25 7.59
CA TYR A 535 -31.25 24.02 7.29
C TYR A 535 -31.39 23.09 8.49
N GLU A 536 -31.46 21.79 8.23
CA GLU A 536 -31.48 20.77 9.27
C GLU A 536 -30.22 20.84 10.18
N LYS A 537 -30.36 20.38 11.43
CA LYS A 537 -29.28 20.48 12.44
C LYS A 537 -28.04 19.66 12.04
N ASN A 538 -28.24 18.46 11.50
CA ASN A 538 -27.18 17.58 10.98
C ASN A 538 -26.34 18.25 9.87
N VAL A 539 -26.98 18.99 8.96
CA VAL A 539 -26.36 19.73 7.85
C VAL A 539 -25.52 20.88 8.39
N ARG A 540 -26.06 21.65 9.32
CA ARG A 540 -25.33 22.77 9.94
C ARG A 540 -24.13 22.28 10.74
N VAL A 541 -24.27 21.19 11.48
CA VAL A 541 -23.15 20.56 12.20
C VAL A 541 -22.08 20.05 11.22
N ALA A 542 -22.47 19.42 10.11
CA ALA A 542 -21.52 19.02 9.06
C ALA A 542 -20.78 20.23 8.47
N ALA A 543 -21.48 21.36 8.28
CA ALA A 543 -20.86 22.61 7.83
C ALA A 543 -19.85 23.15 8.85
N ALA A 544 -20.16 23.10 10.14
CA ALA A 544 -19.22 23.47 11.20
C ALA A 544 -17.95 22.61 11.19
N ASP A 545 -18.09 21.30 10.97
CA ASP A 545 -16.95 20.38 10.85
C ASP A 545 -16.02 20.77 9.69
N VAL A 546 -16.58 21.17 8.54
CA VAL A 546 -15.81 21.66 7.38
C VAL A 546 -15.12 22.98 7.69
N ILE A 547 -15.76 23.92 8.39
CA ILE A 547 -15.11 25.19 8.79
C ILE A 547 -13.92 24.90 9.72
N LEU A 548 -14.12 24.08 10.74
CA LEU A 548 -13.09 23.77 11.74
C LEU A 548 -11.91 22.98 11.15
N SER A 549 -12.13 22.14 10.13
CA SER A 549 -11.06 21.38 9.48
C SER A 549 -10.33 22.14 8.36
N SER A 550 -10.87 23.26 7.87
CA SER A 550 -10.38 23.96 6.66
C SER A 550 -9.46 25.16 6.91
N ASN A 551 -8.66 25.13 7.99
CA ASN A 551 -7.81 26.24 8.43
C ASN A 551 -8.63 27.55 8.57
N PRO A 552 -9.53 27.62 9.57
CA PRO A 552 -10.48 28.72 9.70
C PRO A 552 -9.78 30.03 10.10
N SER A 553 -10.33 31.14 9.60
CA SER A 553 -9.93 32.49 10.00
C SER A 553 -10.40 32.84 11.40
N TYR A 554 -9.82 33.89 11.98
CA TYR A 554 -10.25 34.42 13.28
C TYR A 554 -11.74 34.77 13.31
N MET A 555 -12.27 35.39 12.25
CA MET A 555 -13.67 35.80 12.19
C MET A 555 -14.62 34.61 12.07
N GLU A 556 -14.27 33.58 11.30
CA GLU A 556 -15.06 32.35 11.22
C GLU A 556 -15.16 31.70 12.60
N VAL A 557 -14.02 31.52 13.29
CA VAL A 557 -14.02 30.95 14.65
C VAL A 557 -14.77 31.83 15.64
N LYS A 558 -14.60 33.16 15.58
CA LYS A 558 -15.32 34.09 16.46
C LYS A 558 -16.83 34.00 16.25
N ASN A 559 -17.30 33.92 15.00
CA ASN A 559 -18.73 33.79 14.69
C ASN A 559 -19.30 32.43 15.15
N LEU A 560 -18.54 31.34 15.00
CA LEU A 560 -18.90 30.03 15.56
C LEU A 560 -19.00 30.06 17.10
N LEU A 561 -18.12 30.80 17.76
CA LEU A 561 -18.20 30.95 19.22
C LEU A 561 -19.42 31.79 19.60
N LEU A 562 -19.64 32.93 18.93
CA LEU A 562 -20.76 33.84 19.22
C LEU A 562 -22.14 33.22 18.93
N SER A 563 -22.23 32.17 18.11
CA SER A 563 -23.48 31.44 17.90
C SER A 563 -23.84 30.53 19.08
N ILE A 564 -22.87 30.01 19.84
CA ILE A 564 -23.13 29.10 20.98
C ILE A 564 -23.96 29.84 22.04
N GLY A 565 -25.16 29.35 22.34
CA GLY A 565 -26.18 30.01 23.18
C GLY A 565 -27.36 30.57 22.40
N ASN A 566 -27.23 30.72 21.09
CA ASN A 566 -28.27 31.18 20.17
C ASN A 566 -28.68 30.09 19.15
N LEU A 567 -28.20 28.85 19.32
CA LEU A 567 -28.59 27.70 18.50
C LEU A 567 -29.66 26.87 19.23
N PRO A 568 -30.31 25.89 18.57
CA PRO A 568 -31.15 24.91 19.25
C PRO A 568 -30.40 24.17 20.37
N HIS A 569 -31.14 23.67 21.36
CA HIS A 569 -30.63 23.11 22.62
C HIS A 569 -29.42 22.16 22.43
N GLU A 570 -29.63 21.04 21.72
CA GLU A 570 -28.57 20.04 21.50
C GLU A 570 -27.45 20.53 20.57
N MET A 571 -27.74 21.46 19.65
CA MET A 571 -26.73 22.03 18.77
C MET A 571 -25.78 22.96 19.53
N ASN A 572 -26.26 23.72 20.53
CA ASN A 572 -25.40 24.50 21.43
C ASN A 572 -24.39 23.60 22.13
N LYS A 573 -24.89 22.51 22.72
CA LYS A 573 -24.08 21.54 23.44
C LYS A 573 -23.07 20.87 22.52
N TYR A 574 -23.50 20.43 21.33
CA TYR A 574 -22.62 19.83 20.33
C TYR A 574 -21.48 20.78 19.95
N MET A 575 -21.79 22.03 19.58
CA MET A 575 -20.79 23.01 19.15
C MET A 575 -19.80 23.35 20.26
N LEU A 576 -20.27 23.49 21.51
CA LEU A 576 -19.42 23.67 22.67
C LEU A 576 -18.47 22.48 22.85
N SER A 577 -19.00 21.26 22.83
CA SER A 577 -18.20 20.02 22.93
C SER A 577 -17.16 19.93 21.81
N LYS A 578 -17.51 20.31 20.58
CA LYS A 578 -16.58 20.31 19.43
C LYS A 578 -15.42 21.29 19.61
N ILE A 579 -15.70 22.50 20.10
CA ILE A 579 -14.67 23.51 20.42
C ILE A 579 -13.75 23.00 21.54
N GLN A 580 -14.32 22.40 22.59
CA GLN A 580 -13.56 21.83 23.70
C GLN A 580 -12.66 20.67 23.24
N ASP A 581 -13.16 19.77 22.40
CA ASP A 581 -12.36 18.67 21.85
C ASP A 581 -11.22 19.17 20.97
N ASN A 582 -11.48 20.16 20.11
CA ASN A 582 -10.43 20.83 19.33
C ASN A 582 -9.32 21.37 20.22
N LEU A 583 -9.65 22.04 21.33
CA LEU A 583 -8.66 22.60 22.25
C LEU A 583 -7.87 21.52 23.00
N ARG A 584 -8.58 20.49 23.48
CA ARG A 584 -8.02 19.39 24.28
C ARG A 584 -7.11 18.50 23.45
N PHE A 585 -7.57 18.09 22.26
CA PHE A 585 -6.85 17.17 21.38
C PHE A 585 -5.86 17.88 20.44
N GLN A 586 -5.80 19.21 20.50
CA GLN A 586 -4.86 20.05 19.74
C GLN A 586 -5.00 19.89 18.21
N LEU A 587 -6.25 19.84 17.73
CA LEU A 587 -6.59 19.81 16.31
C LEU A 587 -6.13 21.08 15.56
N PRO A 588 -6.10 21.09 14.21
CA PRO A 588 -5.54 22.21 13.45
C PRO A 588 -6.09 23.60 13.81
N ALA A 589 -7.38 23.72 14.14
CA ALA A 589 -8.02 24.98 14.51
C ALA A 589 -7.68 25.49 15.92
N SER A 590 -7.05 24.69 16.80
CA SER A 590 -6.89 25.06 18.23
C SER A 590 -6.16 26.38 18.44
N LYS A 591 -5.19 26.72 17.58
CA LYS A 591 -4.43 27.98 17.71
C LYS A 591 -5.34 29.20 17.54
N VAL A 592 -6.17 29.19 16.51
CA VAL A 592 -7.11 30.29 16.20
C VAL A 592 -8.23 30.34 17.24
N ILE A 593 -8.72 29.17 17.69
CA ILE A 593 -9.69 29.10 18.79
C ILE A 593 -9.12 29.73 20.06
N ARG A 594 -7.90 29.37 20.49
CA ARG A 594 -7.27 30.00 21.67
C ARG A 594 -7.12 31.51 21.53
N GLN A 595 -6.89 32.02 20.32
CA GLN A 595 -6.83 33.45 20.06
C GLN A 595 -8.21 34.10 20.23
N ALA A 596 -9.27 33.50 19.69
CA ALA A 596 -10.64 34.00 19.82
C ALA A 596 -11.15 33.95 21.27
N LEU A 597 -10.74 32.94 22.05
CA LEU A 597 -11.11 32.79 23.47
C LEU A 597 -10.45 33.78 24.42
N LYS A 598 -9.53 34.63 23.95
CA LYS A 598 -9.02 35.75 24.76
C LYS A 598 -10.05 36.86 24.94
N ASP A 599 -11.05 36.92 24.06
CA ASP A 599 -12.16 37.86 24.13
C ASP A 599 -13.24 37.33 25.08
N MET A 600 -13.50 38.05 26.18
CA MET A 600 -14.47 37.66 27.21
C MET A 600 -15.92 37.58 26.66
N VAL A 601 -16.23 38.32 25.59
CA VAL A 601 -17.56 38.24 24.94
C VAL A 601 -17.77 36.86 24.31
N SER A 602 -16.70 36.27 23.77
CA SER A 602 -16.70 34.95 23.14
C SER A 602 -16.42 33.82 24.15
N HIS A 603 -15.78 34.11 25.28
CA HIS A 603 -15.41 33.13 26.30
C HIS A 603 -15.79 33.59 27.71
N ASN A 604 -16.92 33.08 28.20
CA ASN A 604 -17.41 33.32 29.54
C ASN A 604 -18.23 32.09 30.02
N TYR A 605 -18.52 32.05 31.32
CA TYR A 605 -19.24 30.94 31.94
C TYR A 605 -20.66 30.78 31.37
N ASP A 606 -21.38 31.86 31.07
CA ASP A 606 -22.71 31.77 30.48
C ASP A 606 -22.69 30.99 29.15
N ARG A 607 -21.74 31.31 28.27
CA ARG A 607 -21.61 30.67 26.97
C ARG A 607 -21.07 29.24 27.05
N PHE A 608 -20.19 28.95 28.01
CA PHE A 608 -19.53 27.65 28.16
C PHE A 608 -20.21 26.70 29.16
N SER A 609 -21.37 27.07 29.70
CA SER A 609 -22.20 26.25 30.58
C SER A 609 -23.49 25.78 29.89
N LYS A 610 -23.39 25.28 28.65
CA LYS A 610 -24.55 24.74 27.92
C LYS A 610 -24.83 23.29 28.33
N VAL A 611 -26.11 23.03 28.60
CA VAL A 611 -26.68 21.72 28.94
C VAL A 611 -27.13 20.97 27.70
N GLY A 612 -27.27 19.65 27.79
CA GLY A 612 -27.66 18.76 26.70
C GLY A 612 -26.83 17.47 26.69
N SER A 613 -27.22 16.49 25.87
CA SER A 613 -26.58 15.16 25.79
C SER A 613 -25.57 15.04 24.64
N SER A 614 -25.56 15.98 23.68
CA SER A 614 -24.64 15.95 22.55
C SER A 614 -23.17 16.06 22.95
N SER A 615 -22.30 15.39 22.21
CA SER A 615 -20.89 15.29 22.59
C SER A 615 -19.95 15.17 21.40
N ALA A 616 -18.68 15.51 21.64
CA ALA A 616 -17.59 15.33 20.69
C ALA A 616 -16.33 14.97 21.48
N PHE A 617 -15.64 13.91 21.07
CA PHE A 617 -14.47 13.41 21.79
C PHE A 617 -13.48 12.72 20.86
N SER A 618 -12.23 13.16 20.89
CA SER A 618 -11.09 12.51 20.25
C SER A 618 -10.09 11.95 21.27
N GLY A 619 -9.59 10.73 21.03
CA GLY A 619 -8.65 10.04 21.89
C GLY A 619 -7.62 9.21 21.12
N PHE A 620 -6.58 8.73 21.82
CA PHE A 620 -5.57 7.83 21.25
C PHE A 620 -5.93 6.37 21.51
N MET A 621 -5.98 5.56 20.44
CA MET A 621 -6.07 4.10 20.58
C MET A 621 -4.68 3.49 20.82
N ALA A 622 -3.67 4.00 20.10
CA ALA A 622 -2.29 3.54 20.22
C ALA A 622 -1.31 4.65 19.78
N ARG A 623 -0.20 4.78 20.50
CA ARG A 623 0.88 5.71 20.14
C ARG A 623 2.22 4.96 20.17
N SER A 624 2.79 4.74 18.99
CA SER A 624 4.08 4.08 18.82
C SER A 624 4.99 4.92 17.93
N GLY A 625 6.28 4.57 17.85
CA GLY A 625 7.23 5.29 16.99
C GLY A 625 6.95 5.16 15.48
N ASP A 626 6.18 4.14 15.06
CA ASP A 626 5.88 3.88 13.64
C ASP A 626 4.46 4.30 13.22
N LEU A 627 3.51 4.21 14.16
CA LEU A 627 2.08 4.44 13.94
C LEU A 627 1.47 5.15 15.15
N THR A 628 0.67 6.17 14.87
CA THR A 628 -0.29 6.76 15.82
C THR A 628 -1.70 6.44 15.33
N SER A 629 -2.52 5.85 16.20
CA SER A 629 -3.92 5.55 15.93
C SER A 629 -4.82 6.34 16.87
N THR A 630 -5.83 6.99 16.32
CA THR A 630 -6.75 7.85 17.06
C THR A 630 -8.19 7.44 16.75
N TYR A 631 -9.07 7.58 17.74
CA TYR A 631 -10.51 7.47 17.54
C TYR A 631 -11.18 8.82 17.81
N SER A 632 -12.27 9.10 17.12
CA SER A 632 -13.15 10.21 17.42
C SER A 632 -14.60 9.72 17.46
N LEU A 633 -15.38 10.24 18.39
CA LEU A 633 -16.82 9.99 18.51
C LEU A 633 -17.55 11.32 18.67
N ASP A 634 -18.36 11.64 17.67
CA ASP A 634 -19.19 12.85 17.63
C ASP A 634 -20.66 12.44 17.60
N ILE A 635 -21.46 12.92 18.54
CA ILE A 635 -22.87 12.53 18.71
C ILE A 635 -23.74 13.78 18.82
N LEU A 636 -24.74 13.84 17.95
CA LEU A 636 -25.79 14.84 17.95
C LEU A 636 -27.12 14.16 18.29
N TYR A 637 -27.78 14.67 19.33
CA TYR A 637 -29.15 14.29 19.69
C TYR A 637 -30.16 15.30 19.12
N SER A 638 -31.41 14.86 18.93
CA SER A 638 -32.56 15.76 18.77
C SER A 638 -33.01 16.29 20.14
N GLY A 639 -33.86 17.31 20.15
CA GLY A 639 -34.40 17.91 21.37
C GLY A 639 -35.17 16.91 22.23
N SER A 640 -35.75 15.89 21.60
CA SER A 640 -36.44 14.77 22.26
C SER A 640 -35.49 13.77 22.96
N GLY A 641 -34.17 13.90 22.77
CA GLY A 641 -33.17 13.00 23.33
C GLY A 641 -32.90 11.76 22.47
N ILE A 642 -33.47 11.68 21.28
CA ILE A 642 -33.18 10.60 20.31
C ILE A 642 -31.87 10.91 19.57
N LEU A 643 -31.10 9.86 19.24
CA LEU A 643 -29.90 10.00 18.43
C LEU A 643 -30.27 10.50 17.02
N ARG A 644 -29.77 11.69 16.63
CA ARG A 644 -29.92 12.20 15.26
C ARG A 644 -28.77 11.72 14.38
N ARG A 645 -27.53 11.83 14.88
CA ARG A 645 -26.30 11.46 14.16
C ARG A 645 -25.20 11.04 15.11
N SER A 646 -24.56 9.90 14.85
CA SER A 646 -23.32 9.48 15.50
C SER A 646 -22.26 9.25 14.43
N ASN A 647 -21.08 9.86 14.57
CA ASN A 647 -19.93 9.59 13.72
C ASN A 647 -18.78 9.06 14.57
N MET A 648 -18.42 7.81 14.34
CA MET A 648 -17.20 7.20 14.85
C MET A 648 -16.17 7.17 13.74
N ASN A 649 -14.99 7.76 13.96
CA ASN A 649 -13.85 7.66 13.06
C ASN A 649 -12.67 7.01 13.74
N ILE A 650 -11.93 6.18 13.01
CA ILE A 650 -10.61 5.67 13.39
C ILE A 650 -9.62 6.07 12.30
N TYR A 651 -8.58 6.77 12.71
CA TYR A 651 -7.50 7.21 11.83
C TYR A 651 -6.18 6.53 12.20
N GLY A 652 -5.42 6.16 11.18
CA GLY A 652 -4.04 5.69 11.31
C GLY A 652 -3.08 6.67 10.66
N ALA A 653 -2.12 7.18 11.42
CA ALA A 653 -1.10 8.10 10.93
C ALA A 653 0.30 7.48 11.04
N SER A 654 1.07 7.51 9.95
CA SER A 654 2.47 7.10 9.92
C SER A 654 3.29 8.16 9.19
N LYS A 655 4.25 8.77 9.90
CA LYS A 655 4.95 10.00 9.47
C LYS A 655 3.92 11.10 9.13
N ASP A 656 4.00 11.70 7.94
CA ASP A 656 3.14 12.78 7.47
C ASP A 656 1.92 12.26 6.67
N ALA A 657 1.68 10.94 6.66
CA ALA A 657 0.55 10.34 5.96
C ALA A 657 -0.52 9.89 6.96
N MET A 658 -1.78 10.17 6.62
CA MET A 658 -2.96 9.80 7.37
C MET A 658 -3.82 8.88 6.49
N LEU A 659 -4.47 7.91 7.11
CA LEU A 659 -5.37 6.96 6.51
C LEU A 659 -6.67 6.99 7.31
N HIS A 660 -7.80 7.18 6.63
CA HIS A 660 -9.11 7.00 7.26
C HIS A 660 -9.43 5.50 7.25
N GLY A 661 -9.11 4.84 8.37
CA GLY A 661 -9.19 3.39 8.48
C GLY A 661 -10.63 2.90 8.54
N LEU A 662 -11.45 3.52 9.40
CA LEU A 662 -12.86 3.21 9.59
C LEU A 662 -13.64 4.50 9.86
N GLN A 663 -14.79 4.64 9.22
CA GLN A 663 -15.88 5.49 9.65
C GLN A 663 -17.13 4.65 9.78
N VAL A 664 -17.85 4.82 10.87
CA VAL A 664 -19.22 4.36 11.01
C VAL A 664 -20.06 5.57 11.38
N ALA A 665 -20.94 5.97 10.46
CA ALA A 665 -21.92 7.01 10.68
C ALA A 665 -23.30 6.37 10.80
N ILE A 666 -24.00 6.64 11.90
CA ILE A 666 -25.39 6.23 12.12
C ILE A 666 -26.23 7.50 12.09
N GLU A 667 -27.32 7.47 11.33
CA GLU A 667 -28.27 8.57 11.20
C GLU A 667 -29.67 8.03 11.50
N ALA A 668 -30.45 8.81 12.27
CA ALA A 668 -31.85 8.51 12.50
C ALA A 668 -32.70 9.79 12.54
N GLN A 669 -33.98 9.68 12.19
CA GLN A 669 -34.99 10.75 12.18
C GLN A 669 -36.40 10.19 12.32
N GLY A 670 -37.33 11.05 12.73
CA GLY A 670 -38.76 10.73 12.74
C GLY A 670 -39.10 9.58 13.69
N LEU A 671 -38.32 9.42 14.77
CA LEU A 671 -38.50 8.39 15.79
C LEU A 671 -39.19 8.94 17.04
N GLU A 672 -39.41 10.25 17.10
CA GLU A 672 -40.03 10.98 18.20
C GLU A 672 -41.43 10.44 18.51
N SER A 673 -42.18 10.05 17.48
CA SER A 673 -43.52 9.47 17.61
C SER A 673 -43.54 8.15 18.39
N LEU A 674 -42.44 7.38 18.39
CA LEU A 674 -42.34 6.09 19.11
C LEU A 674 -42.33 6.26 20.63
N ILE A 675 -41.87 7.41 21.11
CA ILE A 675 -41.76 7.75 22.53
C ILE A 675 -42.76 8.85 22.94
N ALA A 676 -43.73 9.15 22.07
CA ALA A 676 -44.69 10.24 22.25
C ALA A 676 -44.03 11.61 22.50
N ALA A 677 -42.88 11.86 21.86
CA ALA A 677 -42.23 13.16 21.82
C ALA A 677 -42.61 13.93 20.54
N THR A 678 -42.44 15.24 20.56
CA THR A 678 -42.62 16.11 19.39
C THR A 678 -41.31 16.27 18.62
N PRO A 679 -41.34 16.26 17.27
CA PRO A 679 -40.19 16.62 16.44
C PRO A 679 -39.69 18.04 16.73
N ASP A 680 -38.41 18.28 16.39
CA ASP A 680 -37.81 19.60 16.45
C ASP A 680 -38.27 20.50 15.27
N GLU A 681 -38.14 21.81 15.41
CA GLU A 681 -38.46 22.77 14.33
C GLU A 681 -37.66 22.46 13.05
N GLY A 682 -38.38 22.30 11.93
CA GLY A 682 -37.81 21.90 10.63
C GLY A 682 -37.70 20.39 10.44
N GLU A 683 -38.15 19.58 11.40
CA GLU A 683 -38.12 18.11 11.34
C GLU A 683 -39.53 17.47 11.40
N GLU A 684 -40.59 18.28 11.35
CA GLU A 684 -42.00 17.85 11.51
C GLU A 684 -42.47 16.90 10.41
N ASP A 685 -42.03 17.11 9.17
CA ASP A 685 -42.42 16.29 8.01
C ASP A 685 -41.44 15.13 7.72
N LEU A 686 -40.48 14.87 8.62
CA LEU A 686 -39.49 13.80 8.41
C LEU A 686 -40.09 12.42 8.65
N GLU A 687 -40.04 11.58 7.63
CA GLU A 687 -40.38 10.16 7.73
C GLU A 687 -39.40 9.42 8.67
N SER A 688 -39.92 8.47 9.46
CA SER A 688 -39.13 7.59 10.31
C SER A 688 -38.05 6.87 9.50
N PHE A 689 -36.78 7.10 9.82
CA PHE A 689 -35.66 6.51 9.10
C PHE A 689 -34.51 6.23 10.04
N ALA A 690 -33.81 5.12 9.82
CA ALA A 690 -32.49 4.89 10.36
C ALA A 690 -31.59 4.22 9.32
N GLY A 691 -30.35 4.69 9.23
CA GLY A 691 -29.37 4.17 8.29
C GLY A 691 -27.96 4.23 8.85
N MET A 692 -27.08 3.49 8.18
CA MET A 692 -25.66 3.44 8.48
C MET A 692 -24.85 3.67 7.21
N SER A 693 -23.89 4.60 7.27
CA SER A 693 -22.90 4.82 6.23
C SER A 693 -21.52 4.44 6.76
N ALA A 694 -20.77 3.66 5.98
CA ALA A 694 -19.43 3.21 6.33
C ALA A 694 -18.38 3.67 5.31
N LEU A 695 -17.21 4.05 5.83
CA LEU A 695 -16.01 4.25 5.03
C LEU A 695 -14.94 3.32 5.58
N LEU A 696 -14.32 2.54 4.72
CA LEU A 696 -13.22 1.63 5.08
C LEU A 696 -12.01 1.96 4.22
N PHE A 697 -10.86 2.20 4.86
CA PHE A 697 -9.58 2.45 4.18
C PHE A 697 -9.68 3.45 3.01
N ASP A 698 -10.24 4.63 3.30
CA ASP A 698 -10.55 5.72 2.35
C ASP A 698 -11.63 5.43 1.28
N VAL A 699 -12.30 4.28 1.32
CA VAL A 699 -13.39 3.92 0.39
C VAL A 699 -14.73 4.05 1.09
N GLN A 700 -15.55 5.01 0.65
CA GLN A 700 -16.96 5.12 1.01
C GLN A 700 -17.72 3.94 0.40
N LEU A 701 -18.40 3.17 1.26
CA LEU A 701 -19.28 2.09 0.85
C LEU A 701 -20.70 2.62 0.60
N ARG A 702 -21.56 1.79 0.01
CA ARG A 702 -22.98 2.08 -0.12
C ARG A 702 -23.59 2.20 1.29
N PRO A 703 -24.33 3.27 1.61
CA PRO A 703 -25.10 3.35 2.85
C PRO A 703 -26.15 2.22 2.92
N VAL A 704 -26.31 1.65 4.11
CA VAL A 704 -27.30 0.60 4.39
C VAL A 704 -28.44 1.24 5.17
N THR A 705 -29.68 1.02 4.69
CA THR A 705 -30.88 1.49 5.39
C THR A 705 -31.38 0.39 6.33
N PHE A 706 -31.48 0.70 7.62
CA PHE A 706 -32.06 -0.24 8.59
C PHE A 706 -33.56 -0.27 8.50
N PHE A 707 -34.22 0.87 8.31
CA PHE A 707 -35.63 0.94 7.95
C PHE A 707 -35.95 2.32 7.36
N LYS A 708 -37.02 2.39 6.57
CA LYS A 708 -37.59 3.65 6.08
C LYS A 708 -39.11 3.58 6.11
N GLY A 709 -39.72 4.53 6.78
CA GLY A 709 -41.15 4.55 7.07
C GLY A 709 -41.51 3.77 8.34
N TYR A 710 -42.60 4.19 8.97
CA TYR A 710 -43.10 3.59 10.21
C TYR A 710 -43.54 2.12 10.01
N SER A 711 -44.08 1.78 8.84
CA SER A 711 -44.50 0.42 8.51
C SER A 711 -43.34 -0.58 8.45
N ASP A 712 -42.23 -0.20 7.80
CA ASP A 712 -41.01 -1.03 7.71
C ASP A 712 -40.34 -1.19 9.07
N LEU A 713 -40.29 -0.10 9.87
CA LEU A 713 -39.82 -0.14 11.25
C LEU A 713 -40.58 -1.18 12.09
N MET A 714 -41.93 -1.10 12.10
CA MET A 714 -42.75 -2.03 12.88
C MET A 714 -42.59 -3.47 12.39
N ALA A 715 -42.51 -3.70 11.08
CA ALA A 715 -42.26 -5.02 10.52
C ALA A 715 -40.92 -5.62 10.99
N LYS A 716 -39.86 -4.80 11.05
CA LYS A 716 -38.55 -5.24 11.54
C LYS A 716 -38.54 -5.45 13.05
N MET A 717 -39.20 -4.60 13.82
CA MET A 717 -39.31 -4.76 15.28
C MET A 717 -40.01 -6.08 15.67
N PHE A 718 -41.09 -6.46 14.96
CA PHE A 718 -41.80 -7.72 15.22
C PHE A 718 -41.07 -8.97 14.71
N SER A 719 -40.12 -8.81 13.78
CA SER A 719 -39.31 -9.91 13.23
C SER A 719 -37.91 -10.01 13.83
N MET A 720 -37.51 -9.05 14.66
CA MET A 720 -36.20 -9.07 15.34
C MET A 720 -36.14 -10.19 16.37
N THR A 721 -35.32 -11.20 16.09
CA THR A 721 -34.69 -11.99 17.14
C THR A 721 -33.52 -11.16 17.67
N GLY A 722 -33.26 -11.10 18.97
CA GLY A 722 -32.17 -10.30 19.56
C GLY A 722 -30.74 -10.70 19.12
N ASP A 723 -30.61 -11.47 18.04
CA ASP A 723 -29.35 -11.98 17.52
C ASP A 723 -28.60 -10.91 16.69
N PRO A 724 -27.26 -10.87 16.76
CA PRO A 724 -26.47 -9.92 15.97
C PRO A 724 -26.62 -10.15 14.46
N MET A 725 -26.97 -9.09 13.74
CA MET A 725 -26.98 -9.06 12.27
C MET A 725 -25.58 -8.75 11.73
N ASN A 726 -25.09 -9.52 10.76
CA ASN A 726 -23.82 -9.23 10.09
C ASN A 726 -24.00 -8.02 9.17
N VAL A 727 -23.13 -7.01 9.33
CA VAL A 727 -23.17 -5.77 8.54
C VAL A 727 -22.06 -5.77 7.49
N VAL A 728 -20.83 -6.09 7.87
CA VAL A 728 -19.71 -6.27 6.94
C VAL A 728 -18.92 -7.48 7.36
N LYS A 729 -18.74 -8.44 6.45
CA LYS A 729 -17.90 -9.61 6.65
C LYS A 729 -17.04 -9.78 5.41
N GLY A 730 -15.74 -10.00 5.52
CA GLY A 730 -14.89 -10.23 4.34
C GLY A 730 -13.39 -10.22 4.57
N LEU A 731 -12.66 -10.59 3.52
CA LEU A 731 -11.20 -10.58 3.46
C LEU A 731 -10.72 -9.48 2.52
N ILE A 732 -9.79 -8.64 3.00
CA ILE A 732 -9.30 -7.46 2.30
C ILE A 732 -7.77 -7.53 2.19
N LEU A 733 -7.25 -7.36 0.98
CA LEU A 733 -5.83 -7.18 0.73
C LEU A 733 -5.44 -5.70 0.89
N LEU A 734 -4.93 -5.34 2.06
CA LEU A 734 -4.58 -3.96 2.43
C LEU A 734 -3.21 -3.52 1.91
N THR A 735 -2.18 -4.30 2.22
CA THR A 735 -0.81 -4.05 1.79
C THR A 735 -0.48 -5.05 0.71
N ASP A 736 0.14 -4.57 -0.37
CA ASP A 736 0.56 -5.43 -1.47
C ASP A 736 1.68 -4.73 -2.22
N HIS A 737 2.87 -5.30 -2.09
CA HIS A 737 4.08 -4.82 -2.69
C HIS A 737 4.83 -6.01 -3.27
N SER A 738 5.19 -5.92 -4.53
CA SER A 738 6.03 -6.90 -5.21
C SER A 738 7.09 -6.13 -5.97
N GLU A 739 8.34 -6.48 -5.72
CA GLU A 739 9.49 -5.88 -6.40
C GLU A 739 10.49 -6.97 -6.75
N VAL A 740 11.04 -6.87 -7.95
CA VAL A 740 12.16 -7.68 -8.37
C VAL A 740 13.42 -6.81 -8.41
N LEU A 741 14.39 -7.20 -7.59
CA LEU A 741 15.68 -6.56 -7.44
C LEU A 741 16.73 -7.31 -8.25
N GLN A 742 17.20 -6.69 -9.32
CA GLN A 742 18.34 -7.19 -10.07
C GLN A 742 19.63 -6.74 -9.39
N LEU A 743 20.22 -7.65 -8.60
CA LEU A 743 21.45 -7.37 -7.87
C LEU A 743 22.64 -7.27 -8.83
N GLN A 744 23.61 -6.43 -8.49
CA GLN A 744 24.85 -6.18 -9.23
C GLN A 744 25.70 -7.44 -9.40
N SER A 745 25.55 -8.42 -8.50
CA SER A 745 26.16 -9.74 -8.62
C SER A 745 25.61 -10.59 -9.76
N GLY A 746 24.51 -10.17 -10.40
CA GLY A 746 23.77 -10.97 -11.38
C GLY A 746 22.66 -11.81 -10.76
N LEU A 747 22.59 -11.86 -9.43
CA LEU A 747 21.55 -12.57 -8.70
C LEU A 747 20.21 -11.84 -8.77
N LYS A 748 19.12 -12.60 -8.75
CA LYS A 748 17.75 -12.09 -8.71
C LYS A 748 17.21 -12.21 -7.30
N ALA A 749 16.79 -11.10 -6.70
CA ALA A 749 16.05 -11.12 -5.44
C ALA A 749 14.60 -10.67 -5.69
N ASN A 750 13.63 -11.44 -5.19
CA ASN A 750 12.23 -11.04 -5.18
C ASN A 750 11.87 -10.61 -3.76
N ALA A 751 11.20 -9.47 -3.62
CA ALA A 751 10.67 -8.97 -2.37
C ALA A 751 9.15 -8.82 -2.50
N GLU A 752 8.42 -9.55 -1.66
CA GLU A 752 6.96 -9.53 -1.62
C GLU A 752 6.50 -9.20 -0.21
N PHE A 753 5.67 -8.18 -0.06
CA PHE A 753 5.05 -7.82 1.21
C PHE A 753 3.55 -7.72 1.02
N GLN A 754 2.80 -8.47 1.80
CA GLN A 754 1.35 -8.51 1.73
C GLN A 754 0.73 -8.35 3.11
N GLY A 755 -0.43 -7.71 3.17
CA GLY A 755 -1.21 -7.50 4.39
C GLY A 755 -2.65 -7.88 4.13
N GLY A 756 -3.13 -8.93 4.77
CA GLY A 756 -4.49 -9.41 4.69
C GLY A 756 -5.23 -9.09 5.98
N LEU A 757 -6.41 -8.49 5.88
CA LEU A 757 -7.33 -8.26 6.98
C LEU A 757 -8.59 -9.08 6.76
N ALA A 758 -8.96 -9.87 7.75
CA ALA A 758 -10.32 -10.38 7.87
C ALA A 758 -11.10 -9.45 8.80
N ILE A 759 -12.30 -9.06 8.39
CA ILE A 759 -13.18 -8.20 9.19
C ILE A 759 -14.56 -8.85 9.31
N ASP A 760 -15.13 -8.74 10.51
CA ASP A 760 -16.48 -9.18 10.87
C ASP A 760 -17.10 -8.12 11.79
N ILE A 761 -17.91 -7.25 11.20
CA ILE A 761 -18.72 -6.25 11.88
C ILE A 761 -20.15 -6.77 11.96
N SER A 762 -20.65 -6.89 13.17
CA SER A 762 -22.02 -7.29 13.46
C SER A 762 -22.67 -6.29 14.43
N GLY A 763 -23.97 -6.07 14.27
CA GLY A 763 -24.77 -5.21 15.12
C GLY A 763 -25.92 -5.99 15.75
N GLY A 764 -26.07 -5.91 17.07
CA GLY A 764 -27.24 -6.41 17.80
C GLY A 764 -27.97 -5.27 18.49
N MET A 765 -29.29 -5.36 18.55
CA MET A 765 -30.13 -4.37 19.23
C MET A 765 -31.22 -5.08 20.02
N GLU A 766 -31.37 -4.69 21.28
CA GLU A 766 -32.43 -5.10 22.18
C GLU A 766 -33.20 -3.85 22.59
N ILE A 767 -34.52 -3.85 22.44
CA ILE A 767 -35.40 -2.77 22.87
C ILE A 767 -36.52 -3.37 23.70
N SER A 768 -36.72 -2.85 24.90
CA SER A 768 -37.91 -3.12 25.71
C SER A 768 -38.64 -1.81 26.01
N LEU A 769 -39.82 -1.64 25.40
CA LEU A 769 -40.71 -0.53 25.71
C LEU A 769 -41.29 -0.63 27.13
N TRP A 770 -41.44 -1.85 27.66
CA TRP A 770 -41.96 -2.09 29.00
C TRP A 770 -40.96 -1.69 30.09
N TYR A 771 -39.71 -2.13 29.96
CA TYR A 771 -38.64 -1.75 30.88
C TYR A 771 -38.07 -0.35 30.57
N ARG A 772 -38.46 0.25 29.44
CA ARG A 772 -37.93 1.53 28.93
C ARG A 772 -36.41 1.53 28.81
N GLU A 773 -35.88 0.41 28.33
CA GLU A 773 -34.44 0.20 28.13
C GLU A 773 -34.15 -0.21 26.69
N SER A 774 -33.02 0.26 26.17
CA SER A 774 -32.46 -0.20 24.92
C SER A 774 -30.97 -0.48 25.09
N LYS A 775 -30.52 -1.60 24.54
CA LYS A 775 -29.12 -1.97 24.46
C LYS A 775 -28.76 -2.23 23.01
N THR A 776 -27.74 -1.53 22.52
CA THR A 776 -27.18 -1.76 21.19
C THR A 776 -25.73 -2.17 21.34
N SER A 777 -25.30 -3.13 20.52
CA SER A 777 -23.94 -3.62 20.49
C SER A 777 -23.45 -3.66 19.05
N VAL A 778 -22.29 -3.08 18.78
CA VAL A 778 -21.59 -3.20 17.50
C VAL A 778 -20.27 -3.89 17.78
N ASN A 779 -20.18 -5.15 17.37
CA ASN A 779 -19.01 -5.98 17.60
C ASN A 779 -18.15 -5.96 16.33
N ASN A 780 -16.94 -5.42 16.44
CA ASN A 780 -15.96 -5.41 15.35
C ASN A 780 -14.82 -6.38 15.67
N ARG A 781 -14.83 -7.53 15.01
CA ARG A 781 -13.78 -8.54 15.10
C ARG A 781 -12.91 -8.47 13.86
N GLY A 782 -11.60 -8.42 14.06
CA GLY A 782 -10.65 -8.33 12.97
C GLY A 782 -9.40 -9.18 13.20
N ALA A 783 -8.95 -9.88 12.17
CA ALA A 783 -7.67 -10.57 12.16
C ALA A 783 -6.78 -9.99 11.07
N LEU A 784 -5.62 -9.43 11.45
CA LEU A 784 -4.66 -8.85 10.54
C LEU A 784 -3.41 -9.72 10.47
N VAL A 785 -2.99 -10.07 9.26
CA VAL A 785 -1.71 -10.74 8.98
C VAL A 785 -0.93 -9.92 7.97
N VAL A 786 0.31 -9.59 8.30
CA VAL A 786 1.27 -8.98 7.38
C VAL A 786 2.43 -9.93 7.19
N THR A 787 2.71 -10.33 5.95
CA THR A 787 3.83 -11.18 5.56
C THR A 787 4.79 -10.37 4.68
N GLY A 788 6.09 -10.61 4.86
CA GLY A 788 7.15 -10.06 4.05
C GLY A 788 8.11 -11.18 3.71
N ASN A 789 8.17 -11.60 2.45
CA ASN A 789 9.02 -12.66 1.96
C ASN A 789 10.05 -12.09 1.00
N VAL A 790 11.33 -12.26 1.31
CA VAL A 790 12.43 -11.89 0.43
C VAL A 790 13.21 -13.13 0.07
N THR A 791 13.37 -13.39 -1.23
CA THR A 791 14.01 -14.61 -1.73
C THR A 791 15.04 -14.30 -2.79
N VAL A 792 16.16 -15.00 -2.76
CA VAL A 792 17.18 -14.98 -3.82
C VAL A 792 17.23 -16.37 -4.44
N ASP A 793 16.93 -16.45 -5.73
CA ASP A 793 16.77 -17.72 -6.45
C ASP A 793 17.78 -17.83 -7.60
N MET A 794 18.49 -18.95 -7.64
CA MET A 794 19.48 -19.30 -8.65
C MET A 794 19.10 -20.56 -9.44
N ASP A 795 17.85 -21.03 -9.35
CA ASP A 795 17.32 -22.32 -9.83
C ASP A 795 17.92 -23.57 -9.14
N PHE A 796 19.21 -23.54 -8.75
CA PHE A 796 19.90 -24.63 -8.06
C PHE A 796 20.06 -24.40 -6.55
N LEU A 797 20.00 -23.14 -6.12
CA LEU A 797 20.06 -22.71 -4.73
C LEU A 797 19.04 -21.60 -4.51
N ARG A 798 18.35 -21.67 -3.37
CA ARG A 798 17.34 -20.68 -2.99
C ARG A 798 17.45 -20.34 -1.51
N ALA A 799 17.77 -19.09 -1.24
CA ALA A 799 17.74 -18.53 0.10
C ALA A 799 16.52 -17.65 0.24
N GLY A 800 15.89 -17.69 1.41
CA GLY A 800 14.75 -16.84 1.69
C GLY A 800 14.65 -16.45 3.15
N MET A 801 13.99 -15.33 3.36
CA MET A 801 13.61 -14.85 4.67
C MET A 801 12.17 -14.36 4.61
N GLU A 802 11.34 -14.93 5.48
CA GLU A 802 9.99 -14.52 5.72
C GLU A 802 9.89 -13.86 7.10
N VAL A 803 9.37 -12.65 7.14
CA VAL A 803 8.94 -11.98 8.36
C VAL A 803 7.42 -11.91 8.35
N SER A 804 6.77 -12.27 9.44
CA SER A 804 5.32 -12.06 9.54
C SER A 804 4.91 -11.51 10.90
N PHE A 805 3.80 -10.79 10.87
CA PHE A 805 3.15 -10.16 12.01
C PHE A 805 1.67 -10.52 11.93
N GLU A 806 1.12 -11.04 13.02
CA GLU A 806 -0.31 -11.34 13.11
C GLU A 806 -0.92 -10.85 14.42
N THR A 807 -2.19 -10.44 14.34
CA THR A 807 -2.97 -10.01 15.49
C THR A 807 -4.46 -10.27 15.27
N GLU A 808 -5.17 -10.57 16.35
CA GLU A 808 -6.60 -10.94 16.37
C GLU A 808 -7.31 -10.01 17.36
N ALA A 809 -7.85 -8.88 16.90
CA ALA A 809 -8.43 -7.86 17.74
C ALA A 809 -9.97 -7.90 17.73
N SER A 810 -10.58 -7.55 18.85
CA SER A 810 -12.01 -7.25 18.97
C SER A 810 -12.18 -5.87 19.57
N LEU A 811 -13.06 -5.07 18.99
CA LEU A 811 -13.49 -3.78 19.51
C LEU A 811 -15.02 -3.78 19.53
N ASP A 812 -15.58 -3.74 20.72
CA ASP A 812 -17.02 -3.80 20.93
C ASP A 812 -17.50 -2.41 21.38
N PHE A 813 -18.47 -1.87 20.67
CA PHE A 813 -19.13 -0.61 21.03
C PHE A 813 -20.52 -0.90 21.57
N ILE A 814 -20.72 -0.66 22.85
CA ILE A 814 -21.97 -0.96 23.57
C ILE A 814 -22.62 0.35 23.96
N THR A 815 -23.90 0.53 23.64
CA THR A 815 -24.69 1.66 24.12
C THR A 815 -25.89 1.14 24.87
N THR A 816 -26.00 1.52 26.15
CA THR A 816 -27.15 1.26 27.01
C THR A 816 -27.90 2.57 27.22
N VAL A 817 -29.19 2.56 26.91
CA VAL A 817 -30.09 3.70 27.05
C VAL A 817 -31.21 3.31 27.99
N GLN A 818 -31.39 4.06 29.07
CA GLN A 818 -32.59 4.01 29.90
C GLN A 818 -33.38 5.28 29.64
N PHE A 819 -34.57 5.12 29.04
CA PHE A 819 -35.43 6.21 28.59
C PHE A 819 -36.70 6.35 29.44
N SER A 820 -36.58 6.05 30.74
CA SER A 820 -37.67 6.18 31.71
C SER A 820 -38.06 7.63 32.01
N GLU A 821 -37.06 8.51 32.17
CA GLU A 821 -37.19 9.94 32.44
C GLU A 821 -36.23 10.75 31.54
N TYR A 822 -36.65 11.94 31.12
CA TYR A 822 -35.80 12.86 30.36
C TYR A 822 -34.99 13.77 31.31
N PRO A 823 -33.68 14.00 31.06
CA PRO A 823 -32.86 13.46 29.96
C PRO A 823 -32.54 11.98 30.16
N PHE A 824 -32.57 11.22 29.06
CA PHE A 824 -32.30 9.78 29.09
C PHE A 824 -30.90 9.49 29.62
N LEU A 825 -30.76 8.42 30.40
CA LEU A 825 -29.45 7.92 30.81
C LEU A 825 -28.85 7.13 29.66
N VAL A 826 -27.77 7.66 29.08
CA VAL A 826 -27.03 7.00 28.01
C VAL A 826 -25.62 6.68 28.49
N CYS A 827 -25.30 5.39 28.56
CA CYS A 827 -23.95 4.91 28.80
C CYS A 827 -23.40 4.26 27.54
N MET A 828 -22.27 4.77 27.06
CA MET A 828 -21.52 4.22 25.94
C MET A 828 -20.20 3.67 26.43
N GLN A 829 -19.86 2.47 25.96
CA GLN A 829 -18.60 1.79 26.23
C GLN A 829 -17.94 1.43 24.91
N MET A 830 -16.63 1.68 24.83
CA MET A 830 -15.79 1.21 23.74
C MET A 830 -14.75 0.27 24.34
N ASP A 831 -15.08 -1.02 24.32
CA ASP A 831 -14.27 -2.05 24.95
C ASP A 831 -13.37 -2.74 23.93
N LYS A 832 -12.09 -2.83 24.26
CA LYS A 832 -11.07 -3.50 23.46
C LYS A 832 -10.67 -4.76 24.20
N ALA A 833 -11.01 -5.92 23.65
CA ALA A 833 -10.67 -7.20 24.23
C ALA A 833 -9.15 -7.41 24.33
N THR A 834 -8.72 -8.31 25.21
CA THR A 834 -7.31 -8.77 25.26
C THR A 834 -6.99 -9.55 23.98
N PHE A 835 -5.90 -9.21 23.30
CA PHE A 835 -5.53 -9.88 22.05
C PHE A 835 -4.05 -10.28 21.95
N PRO A 836 -3.73 -11.37 21.23
CA PRO A 836 -2.36 -11.74 20.95
C PRO A 836 -1.77 -10.92 19.80
N VAL A 837 -0.48 -10.67 19.91
CA VAL A 837 0.38 -10.22 18.81
C VAL A 837 1.50 -11.24 18.65
N ARG A 838 1.63 -11.84 17.47
CA ARG A 838 2.68 -12.82 17.20
C ARG A 838 3.52 -12.36 16.03
N GLU A 839 4.83 -12.39 16.22
CA GLU A 839 5.83 -12.09 15.20
C GLU A 839 6.60 -13.36 14.87
N TYR A 840 6.71 -13.67 13.59
CA TYR A 840 7.48 -14.80 13.09
C TYR A 840 8.65 -14.32 12.24
N LEU A 841 9.76 -15.04 12.35
CA LEU A 841 10.90 -14.94 11.44
C LEU A 841 11.23 -16.35 10.99
N THR A 842 11.11 -16.61 9.71
CA THR A 842 11.56 -17.84 9.09
C THR A 842 12.71 -17.51 8.15
N LYS A 843 13.83 -18.20 8.30
CA LYS A 843 14.95 -18.16 7.38
C LYS A 843 15.11 -19.54 6.80
N TYR A 844 15.29 -19.65 5.49
CA TYR A 844 15.43 -20.93 4.84
C TYR A 844 16.44 -20.90 3.71
N GLU A 845 17.07 -22.04 3.49
CA GLU A 845 18.03 -22.29 2.44
C GLU A 845 17.70 -23.66 1.83
N HIS A 846 17.60 -23.73 0.51
CA HIS A 846 17.19 -24.93 -0.20
C HIS A 846 18.13 -25.20 -1.38
N VAL A 847 18.55 -26.46 -1.53
CA VAL A 847 19.31 -26.96 -2.70
C VAL A 847 18.37 -27.75 -3.60
N SER A 848 18.50 -27.65 -4.92
CA SER A 848 17.69 -28.41 -5.87
C SER A 848 17.77 -29.94 -5.71
N SER A 849 18.76 -30.46 -4.99
CA SER A 849 18.90 -31.88 -4.62
C SER A 849 17.94 -32.33 -3.50
N GLY A 850 17.13 -31.44 -2.95
CA GLY A 850 16.13 -31.72 -1.91
C GLY A 850 16.61 -31.47 -0.48
N LYS A 851 17.90 -31.14 -0.27
CA LYS A 851 18.41 -30.73 1.04
C LYS A 851 17.90 -29.32 1.39
N SER A 852 17.33 -29.16 2.57
CA SER A 852 16.83 -27.88 3.07
C SER A 852 17.26 -27.62 4.51
N SER A 853 17.43 -26.35 4.85
CA SER A 853 17.68 -25.87 6.20
C SER A 853 16.67 -24.77 6.49
N GLN A 854 16.02 -24.84 7.66
CA GLN A 854 15.04 -23.87 8.08
C GLN A 854 15.26 -23.50 9.54
N LEU A 855 15.26 -22.20 9.80
CA LEU A 855 15.30 -21.63 11.14
C LEU A 855 14.03 -20.80 11.33
N ARG A 856 13.24 -21.15 12.34
CA ARG A 856 12.02 -20.42 12.69
C ARG A 856 12.15 -19.84 14.09
N LYS A 857 11.78 -18.57 14.22
CA LYS A 857 11.64 -17.86 15.48
C LYS A 857 10.25 -17.30 15.61
N GLN A 858 9.74 -17.34 16.82
CA GLN A 858 8.46 -16.78 17.17
C GLN A 858 8.63 -15.90 18.40
N ARG A 859 8.00 -14.73 18.38
CA ARG A 859 7.78 -13.90 19.55
C ARG A 859 6.29 -13.75 19.74
N ARG A 860 5.80 -13.99 20.95
CA ARG A 860 4.40 -13.77 21.32
C ARG A 860 4.35 -12.66 22.35
N LEU A 861 3.47 -11.71 22.13
CA LEU A 861 3.11 -10.64 23.04
C LEU A 861 1.60 -10.71 23.24
N ILE A 862 1.14 -10.34 24.43
CA ILE A 862 -0.29 -10.21 24.74
C ILE A 862 -0.52 -8.74 25.03
N VAL A 863 -1.48 -8.14 24.32
CA VAL A 863 -1.91 -6.77 24.56
C VAL A 863 -3.15 -6.86 25.45
N SER A 864 -3.04 -6.33 26.67
CA SER A 864 -4.14 -6.32 27.63
C SER A 864 -5.36 -5.57 27.09
N GLY A 865 -6.53 -6.10 27.40
CA GLY A 865 -7.79 -5.43 27.15
C GLY A 865 -7.91 -4.13 27.95
N SER A 866 -8.76 -3.23 27.47
CA SER A 866 -8.98 -1.92 28.08
C SER A 866 -10.23 -1.27 27.50
N GLU A 867 -10.98 -0.53 28.31
CA GLU A 867 -11.96 0.41 27.79
C GLU A 867 -11.28 1.73 27.36
N PHE A 868 -11.77 2.31 26.27
CA PHE A 868 -11.35 3.64 25.84
C PHE A 868 -12.29 4.70 26.44
N PRO A 869 -11.76 5.72 27.14
CA PRO A 869 -12.61 6.74 27.74
C PRO A 869 -13.30 7.57 26.65
N LEU A 870 -14.55 7.90 26.87
CA LEU A 870 -15.28 8.89 26.08
C LEU A 870 -15.26 10.24 26.82
N HIS A 871 -16.23 11.11 26.53
CA HIS A 871 -16.36 12.37 27.26
C HIS A 871 -16.78 12.15 28.71
N GLN A 872 -16.42 13.08 29.60
CA GLN A 872 -16.59 12.92 31.05
C GLN A 872 -18.05 12.74 31.47
N GLU A 873 -19.00 13.36 30.76
CA GLU A 873 -20.43 13.25 31.07
C GLU A 873 -20.94 11.82 30.81
N ASN A 874 -20.49 11.15 29.74
CA ASN A 874 -20.74 9.73 29.54
C ASN A 874 -20.23 8.88 30.71
N SER A 875 -19.02 9.15 31.22
CA SER A 875 -18.51 8.43 32.40
C SER A 875 -19.38 8.67 33.64
N ASN A 876 -19.96 9.85 33.78
CA ASN A 876 -20.88 10.15 34.88
C ASN A 876 -22.24 9.43 34.71
N MET A 877 -22.74 9.31 33.47
CA MET A 877 -23.95 8.54 33.16
C MET A 877 -23.73 7.05 33.37
N CYS A 878 -22.61 6.49 32.90
CA CYS A 878 -22.24 5.09 33.12
C CYS A 878 -22.14 4.73 34.60
N LYS A 879 -21.64 5.64 35.45
CA LYS A 879 -21.63 5.42 36.91
C LYS A 879 -23.03 5.21 37.47
N ARG A 880 -24.05 5.92 36.96
CA ARG A 880 -25.44 5.76 37.39
C ARG A 880 -26.06 4.48 36.86
N VAL A 881 -25.81 4.17 35.58
CA VAL A 881 -26.31 2.94 34.94
C VAL A 881 -25.77 1.68 35.62
N PHE A 882 -24.52 1.70 36.08
CA PHE A 882 -23.89 0.58 36.78
C PHE A 882 -23.87 0.72 38.31
N ASP A 883 -24.58 1.68 38.88
CA ASP A 883 -24.70 1.78 40.33
C ASP A 883 -25.61 0.64 40.83
N SER A 884 -25.08 -0.25 41.66
CA SER A 884 -25.77 -1.45 42.15
C SER A 884 -26.82 -1.16 43.25
N SER A 885 -27.30 0.08 43.33
CA SER A 885 -28.13 0.59 44.42
C SER A 885 -29.48 1.17 43.96
N TRP A 886 -30.04 0.60 42.88
CA TRP A 886 -31.42 0.81 42.42
C TRP A 886 -32.18 -0.50 42.28
#